data_AF-A0AAU7CNQ2-F1
#
_entry.id   AF-A0AAU7CNQ2-F1
#
_cell.length_a   1.000
_cell.length_b   1.000
_cell.length_c   1.000
_cell.angle_alpha   90.00
_cell.angle_beta   90.00
_cell.angle_gamma   90.00
#
_symmetry.space_group_name_H-M   'P 1'
#
loop_
_entity.id
_entity.type
_entity.pdbx_description
1 polymer ?
#
loop_
_entity_poly.entity_id
_entity_poly.type
_entity_poly.pdbx_seq_one_letter_code
_entity_poly.pdbx_strand_id
1 'polypeptide(L)'
;MSDNDRCGSDTVEVGRRSWPLIVGLAALPIIVALAVYYLPAGPGSIAWQLHGDQVFYEYQMSRVAELGGRFWKIPDDPLLGWPYQSEIAKYPHLLEGFDLLLISTISALFFNGPTNYHFLVLSVIAINGWIAGWLTFRLTRSTLWAAASIVLITLNDQVSGRMRGHLHLFKLGWFLLATWAFWRYLEAPSRRRGAALGLAVALVLQGSFYFGYFVALTFGLWWLGCLVAGRFDRRNVAGTAAALAVFVPLAAAMTLPALAVTKSYLLADVYARRPMKDTWLFSSELWQYFVPTTSLWAKQYADALGVKPFGYYGEGWNYPGLTVLAGIAVYAIARLRGTRLCEAQGFLDLAMGQIALLVSLSLAGGPSFFLYRFIPSIRAYGRAGELALALGCVAAPLIFHSLARSLRPRLLRATIVVAALALVGNDVYHTQTLAVWSDRTADKTPAWVDWLAKQPPQVKLAAFSPIDNDYWFGMASYRLRHQHVTLNGCDWELLNGDLKLLGASYREMNREGLKFITSLGYETLAFHREYLEKHPWIGSLPWLKREANLGDWQVFRTGVETPRFPTTSLRRVLVGQDRQAAPAVVPSQVWITGRLDLDRTVVVLRPRRISLAWAKLDGTLVSKPCVGLYQHVFGPDIPAYSVETPKAAGSYELVFLDDQGQRVASKPYIVSPTLLTSGQVFGAAPPDLSLNTVILEGTALAAGHFRVALENKSPYYIQAHVTRDKELGSARAHPGIAPSEQGSAFMLVESFQGEAPKEKVALMFPHDLPPGGRLEMDLQVPRDQAADASSRVVVFPYFHNVDPKLAPKTMRSDLALKLALEPQRLATGPSSSSSTVK
;
A
#
# COMPACT_ATOMS: atom_id res chain seq x y z
N MET A 1 75.10 -24.61 -5.76
CA MET A 1 73.90 -23.81 -5.44
C MET A 1 72.73 -24.48 -6.13
N SER A 2 72.18 -25.44 -5.40
CA SER A 2 71.23 -26.46 -5.83
C SER A 2 69.93 -26.29 -5.05
N ASP A 3 68.85 -26.84 -5.61
CA ASP A 3 67.65 -27.33 -4.94
C ASP A 3 66.82 -26.33 -4.13
N ASN A 4 65.76 -25.80 -4.74
CA ASN A 4 64.50 -25.57 -4.02
C ASN A 4 63.21 -25.48 -4.85
N ASP A 5 63.20 -25.85 -6.14
CA ASP A 5 61.97 -25.92 -6.95
C ASP A 5 61.37 -27.34 -6.97
N ARG A 6 61.15 -27.93 -5.80
CA ARG A 6 60.15 -28.99 -5.62
C ARG A 6 58.85 -28.38 -5.14
N CYS A 7 58.18 -27.64 -6.03
CA CYS A 7 56.73 -27.48 -5.92
C CYS A 7 56.12 -28.80 -6.38
N GLY A 8 56.14 -29.80 -5.49
CA GLY A 8 55.42 -31.04 -5.68
C GLY A 8 53.97 -30.66 -5.97
N SER A 9 53.51 -30.99 -7.17
CA SER A 9 52.08 -31.13 -7.43
C SER A 9 51.62 -32.32 -6.59
N ASP A 10 51.41 -32.07 -5.30
CA ASP A 10 50.41 -32.81 -4.55
C ASP A 10 49.12 -32.50 -5.31
N THR A 11 48.83 -33.31 -6.31
CA THR A 11 47.47 -33.70 -6.62
C THR A 11 46.97 -34.28 -5.32
N VAL A 12 46.52 -33.39 -4.43
CA VAL A 12 45.70 -33.72 -3.28
C VAL A 12 44.60 -34.54 -3.90
N GLU A 13 44.73 -35.87 -3.75
CA GLU A 13 43.66 -36.80 -4.03
C GLU A 13 42.43 -36.11 -3.47
N VAL A 14 41.48 -35.80 -4.34
CA VAL A 14 40.19 -35.26 -3.92
C VAL A 14 39.58 -36.40 -3.11
N GLY A 15 40.00 -36.47 -1.84
CA GLY A 15 39.80 -37.59 -0.95
C GLY A 15 38.32 -37.87 -0.97
N ARG A 16 37.98 -39.13 -1.22
CA ARG A 16 36.63 -39.69 -1.30
C ARG A 16 35.67 -38.77 -0.54
N ARG A 17 34.97 -37.90 -1.27
CA ARG A 17 34.01 -36.98 -0.66
C ARG A 17 33.05 -37.88 0.11
N SER A 18 33.04 -37.74 1.43
CA SER A 18 32.15 -38.54 2.25
C SER A 18 30.73 -38.11 1.92
N TRP A 19 30.07 -38.94 1.11
CA TRP A 19 28.66 -38.81 0.76
C TRP A 19 27.78 -38.44 1.97
N PRO A 20 28.02 -39.01 3.17
CA PRO A 20 27.30 -38.62 4.38
C PRO A 20 27.40 -37.12 4.74
N LEU A 21 28.57 -36.48 4.55
CA LEU A 21 28.73 -35.06 4.85
C LEU A 21 27.99 -34.18 3.84
N ILE A 22 27.97 -34.57 2.57
CA ILE A 22 27.25 -33.82 1.52
C ILE A 22 25.74 -33.93 1.74
N VAL A 23 25.24 -35.13 2.04
CA VAL A 23 23.84 -35.35 2.40
C VAL A 23 23.49 -34.58 3.67
N GLY A 24 24.37 -34.60 4.68
CA GLY A 24 24.22 -33.80 5.89
C GLY A 24 24.07 -32.31 5.60
N LEU A 25 24.93 -31.73 4.76
CA LEU A 25 24.82 -30.32 4.35
C LEU A 25 23.55 -30.03 3.54
N ALA A 26 23.11 -30.96 2.69
CA ALA A 26 21.88 -30.82 1.92
C ALA A 26 20.64 -30.85 2.82
N ALA A 27 20.62 -31.69 3.86
CA ALA A 27 19.51 -31.74 4.82
C ALA A 27 19.55 -30.60 5.85
N LEU A 28 20.74 -30.04 6.13
CA LEU A 28 20.97 -29.08 7.21
C LEU A 28 20.00 -27.88 7.24
N PRO A 29 19.74 -27.13 6.15
CA PRO A 29 18.83 -25.96 6.26
C PRO A 29 17.41 -26.37 6.67
N ILE A 30 16.93 -27.52 6.21
CA ILE A 30 15.61 -28.05 6.57
C ILE A 30 15.62 -28.48 8.04
N ILE A 31 16.65 -29.23 8.47
CA ILE A 31 16.79 -29.67 9.87
C ILE A 31 16.84 -28.49 10.81
N VAL A 32 17.64 -27.46 10.49
CA VAL A 32 17.78 -26.25 11.30
C VAL A 32 16.47 -25.48 11.35
N ALA A 33 15.80 -25.30 10.20
CA ALA A 33 14.51 -24.63 10.15
C ALA A 33 13.46 -25.37 10.99
N LEU A 34 13.38 -26.70 10.87
CA LEU A 34 12.47 -27.51 11.68
C LEU A 34 12.82 -27.42 13.17
N ALA A 35 14.09 -27.53 13.54
CA ALA A 35 14.54 -27.51 14.93
C ALA A 35 14.31 -26.17 15.64
N VAL A 36 14.46 -25.05 14.95
CA VAL A 36 14.34 -23.72 15.56
C VAL A 36 12.95 -23.13 15.39
N TYR A 37 12.33 -23.29 14.22
CA TYR A 37 11.07 -22.63 13.92
C TYR A 37 9.84 -23.50 14.17
N TYR A 38 9.89 -24.82 13.97
CA TYR A 38 8.68 -25.66 13.99
C TYR A 38 8.59 -26.61 15.19
N LEU A 39 9.69 -27.24 15.59
CA LEU A 39 9.75 -28.19 16.70
C LEU A 39 9.43 -27.56 18.06
N PRO A 40 9.94 -26.36 18.41
CA PRO A 40 9.65 -25.74 19.71
C PRO A 40 8.18 -25.35 19.85
N ALA A 41 7.48 -25.17 18.73
CA ALA A 41 6.06 -24.94 18.70
C ALA A 41 5.27 -26.24 18.94
N GLY A 42 5.65 -27.35 18.31
CA GLY A 42 4.88 -28.58 18.34
C GLY A 42 3.59 -28.52 17.49
N PRO A 43 2.98 -29.67 17.16
CA PRO A 43 1.89 -29.74 16.16
C PRO A 43 0.58 -29.07 16.59
N GLY A 44 0.37 -28.85 17.90
CA GLY A 44 -0.79 -28.14 18.43
C GLY A 44 -0.60 -26.63 18.61
N SER A 45 0.57 -26.09 18.25
CA SER A 45 0.88 -24.68 18.48
C SER A 45 0.36 -23.75 17.41
N ILE A 46 0.10 -22.53 17.85
CA ILE A 46 -0.17 -21.32 17.08
C ILE A 46 0.81 -21.14 15.90
N ALA A 47 2.04 -21.66 15.99
CA ALA A 47 3.01 -21.61 14.90
C ALA A 47 2.57 -22.30 13.59
N TRP A 48 1.70 -23.30 13.69
CA TRP A 48 1.09 -24.00 12.55
C TRP A 48 -0.24 -23.39 12.13
N GLN A 49 -0.75 -22.45 12.91
CA GLN A 49 -1.88 -21.62 12.56
C GLN A 49 -1.34 -20.37 11.86
N LEU A 50 -1.94 -20.04 10.72
CA LEU A 50 -1.56 -18.83 10.02
C LEU A 50 -2.16 -17.62 10.75
N HIS A 51 -1.37 -16.57 10.92
CA HIS A 51 -1.82 -15.31 11.54
C HIS A 51 -1.42 -14.09 10.70
N GLY A 52 -2.17 -13.00 10.84
CA GLY A 52 -1.93 -11.74 10.11
C GLY A 52 -1.68 -11.94 8.62
N ASP A 53 -0.53 -11.46 8.15
CA ASP A 53 -0.12 -11.51 6.74
C ASP A 53 -0.03 -12.93 6.17
N GLN A 54 0.33 -13.93 6.98
CA GLN A 54 0.47 -15.31 6.48
C GLN A 54 -0.83 -15.83 5.89
N VAL A 55 -1.94 -15.43 6.50
CA VAL A 55 -3.27 -15.84 6.07
C VAL A 55 -3.66 -15.18 4.76
N PHE A 56 -3.28 -13.92 4.58
CA PHE A 56 -3.43 -13.24 3.30
C PHE A 56 -2.66 -13.96 2.19
N TYR A 57 -1.40 -14.33 2.45
CA TYR A 57 -0.58 -15.04 1.48
C TYR A 57 -1.12 -16.43 1.18
N GLU A 58 -1.60 -17.16 2.19
CA GLU A 58 -2.31 -18.42 1.94
C GLU A 58 -3.51 -18.21 1.02
N TYR A 59 -4.33 -17.19 1.27
CA TYR A 59 -5.49 -16.92 0.42
C TYR A 59 -5.06 -16.66 -1.02
N GLN A 60 -4.05 -15.81 -1.25
CA GLN A 60 -3.55 -15.56 -2.60
C GLN A 60 -3.05 -16.84 -3.27
N MET A 61 -2.27 -17.64 -2.54
CA MET A 61 -1.65 -18.87 -3.03
C MET A 61 -2.70 -19.93 -3.38
N SER A 62 -3.65 -20.18 -2.48
CA SER A 62 -4.79 -21.08 -2.68
C SER A 62 -5.66 -20.60 -3.84
N ARG A 63 -5.96 -19.31 -3.91
CA ARG A 63 -6.81 -18.76 -4.98
C ARG A 63 -6.14 -18.79 -6.34
N VAL A 64 -4.83 -18.57 -6.43
CA VAL A 64 -4.07 -18.72 -7.68
C VAL A 64 -4.12 -20.16 -8.17
N ALA A 65 -4.00 -21.13 -7.27
CA ALA A 65 -4.11 -22.54 -7.61
C ALA A 65 -5.50 -22.88 -8.16
N GLU A 66 -6.58 -22.42 -7.50
CA GLU A 66 -7.97 -22.58 -7.99
C GLU A 66 -8.19 -21.94 -9.37
N LEU A 67 -7.52 -20.82 -9.62
CA LEU A 67 -7.56 -20.12 -10.91
C LEU A 67 -6.66 -20.78 -11.98
N GLY A 68 -5.97 -21.88 -11.66
CA GLY A 68 -5.07 -22.59 -12.58
C GLY A 68 -3.83 -21.77 -12.93
N GLY A 69 -3.26 -21.06 -11.95
CA GLY A 69 -2.08 -20.19 -12.14
C GLY A 69 -2.38 -18.83 -12.76
N ARG A 70 -3.66 -18.50 -13.05
CA ARG A 70 -4.07 -17.23 -13.65
C ARG A 70 -4.15 -16.11 -12.59
N PHE A 71 -3.02 -15.79 -11.96
CA PHE A 71 -2.92 -14.81 -10.88
C PHE A 71 -3.45 -13.41 -11.26
N TRP A 72 -3.45 -13.07 -12.56
CA TRP A 72 -4.01 -11.81 -13.06
C TRP A 72 -5.54 -11.71 -12.93
N LYS A 73 -6.23 -12.79 -12.55
CA LYS A 73 -7.67 -12.79 -12.24
C LYS A 73 -8.00 -12.56 -10.77
N ILE A 74 -7.00 -12.61 -9.87
CA ILE A 74 -7.20 -12.34 -8.43
C ILE A 74 -7.91 -10.99 -8.18
N PRO A 75 -7.55 -9.88 -8.85
CA PRO A 75 -8.25 -8.63 -8.61
C PRO A 75 -9.73 -8.61 -9.04
N ASP A 76 -10.20 -9.58 -9.83
CA ASP A 76 -11.62 -9.74 -10.14
C ASP A 76 -12.38 -10.55 -9.07
N ASP A 77 -11.69 -11.04 -8.03
CA ASP A 77 -12.31 -11.77 -6.94
C ASP A 77 -13.16 -10.84 -6.06
N PRO A 78 -14.49 -11.06 -5.98
CA PRO A 78 -15.36 -10.19 -5.21
C PRO A 78 -15.08 -10.25 -3.70
N LEU A 79 -14.43 -11.30 -3.20
CA LEU A 79 -14.03 -11.43 -1.80
C LEU A 79 -12.91 -10.46 -1.46
N LEU A 80 -12.13 -10.00 -2.44
CA LEU A 80 -11.03 -9.05 -2.24
C LEU A 80 -11.47 -7.59 -2.34
N GLY A 81 -12.58 -7.29 -1.67
CA GLY A 81 -13.01 -5.93 -1.45
C GLY A 81 -13.98 -5.39 -2.48
N TRP A 82 -14.86 -6.20 -3.08
CA TRP A 82 -15.90 -5.64 -3.93
C TRP A 82 -16.65 -4.48 -3.23
N PRO A 83 -17.03 -3.40 -3.93
CA PRO A 83 -16.70 -3.11 -5.31
C PRO A 83 -15.34 -2.41 -5.49
N TYR A 84 -14.61 -2.10 -4.41
CA TYR A 84 -13.29 -1.46 -4.41
C TYR A 84 -12.15 -2.48 -4.22
N GLN A 85 -11.64 -3.04 -5.32
CA GLN A 85 -10.57 -4.05 -5.30
C GLN A 85 -9.42 -3.60 -4.39
N SER A 86 -9.01 -4.44 -3.44
CA SER A 86 -7.91 -4.07 -2.53
C SER A 86 -6.58 -3.87 -3.26
N GLU A 87 -5.71 -3.02 -2.72
CA GLU A 87 -4.38 -2.78 -3.30
C GLU A 87 -3.62 -4.09 -3.52
N ILE A 88 -3.69 -5.00 -2.54
CA ILE A 88 -2.94 -6.25 -2.56
C ILE A 88 -3.50 -7.25 -3.58
N ALA A 89 -4.79 -7.16 -3.93
CA ALA A 89 -5.37 -7.90 -5.03
C ALA A 89 -4.90 -7.41 -6.40
N LYS A 90 -4.56 -6.12 -6.53
CA LYS A 90 -4.06 -5.52 -7.78
C LYS A 90 -2.64 -5.94 -8.13
N TYR A 91 -1.80 -6.29 -7.13
CA TYR A 91 -0.35 -6.53 -7.31
C TYR A 91 0.21 -7.88 -6.80
N PRO A 92 -0.48 -9.02 -6.96
CA PRO A 92 -0.01 -10.29 -6.38
C PRO A 92 1.38 -10.70 -6.88
N HIS A 93 1.68 -10.40 -8.14
CA HIS A 93 2.95 -10.74 -8.79
C HIS A 93 4.13 -9.82 -8.42
N LEU A 94 3.88 -8.53 -8.15
CA LEU A 94 4.94 -7.62 -7.68
C LEU A 94 5.32 -7.95 -6.25
N LEU A 95 4.34 -8.37 -5.46
CA LEU A 95 4.54 -8.74 -4.07
C LEU A 95 5.19 -10.11 -4.01
N GLU A 96 4.57 -11.18 -4.49
CA GLU A 96 5.04 -12.54 -4.21
C GLU A 96 6.02 -13.13 -5.22
N GLY A 97 6.10 -12.58 -6.43
CA GLY A 97 6.92 -13.11 -7.50
C GLY A 97 6.35 -14.37 -8.16
N PHE A 98 6.57 -14.49 -9.48
CA PHE A 98 6.13 -15.62 -10.30
C PHE A 98 6.66 -17.01 -9.85
N ASP A 99 7.88 -17.11 -9.31
CA ASP A 99 8.48 -18.36 -8.80
C ASP A 99 7.64 -18.99 -7.68
N LEU A 100 7.29 -18.22 -6.65
CA LEU A 100 6.45 -18.71 -5.56
C LEU A 100 5.04 -19.00 -6.03
N LEU A 101 4.47 -18.15 -6.88
CA LEU A 101 3.14 -18.38 -7.43
C LEU A 101 3.09 -19.71 -8.22
N LEU A 102 4.15 -20.02 -8.99
CA LEU A 102 4.26 -21.26 -9.74
C LEU A 102 4.42 -22.47 -8.81
N ILE A 103 5.37 -22.40 -7.86
CA ILE A 103 5.60 -23.49 -6.89
C ILE A 103 4.30 -23.75 -6.11
N SER A 104 3.67 -22.69 -5.62
CA SER A 104 2.41 -22.74 -4.89
C SER A 104 1.27 -23.38 -5.69
N THR A 105 1.12 -23.02 -6.96
CA THR A 105 0.10 -23.61 -7.85
C THR A 105 0.28 -25.13 -7.95
N ILE A 106 1.53 -25.60 -8.01
CA ILE A 106 1.84 -27.04 -8.09
C ILE A 106 1.67 -27.71 -6.73
N SER A 107 2.17 -27.11 -5.65
CA SER A 107 2.15 -27.70 -4.31
C SER A 107 0.75 -27.71 -3.69
N ALA A 108 -0.13 -26.79 -4.08
CA ALA A 108 -1.54 -26.80 -3.71
C ALA A 108 -2.31 -28.04 -4.22
N LEU A 109 -1.77 -28.79 -5.19
CA LEU A 109 -2.32 -30.08 -5.60
C LEU A 109 -2.16 -31.17 -4.53
N PHE A 110 -1.18 -30.99 -3.63
CA PHE A 110 -0.79 -31.98 -2.63
C PHE A 110 -1.07 -31.52 -1.20
N PHE A 111 -1.11 -30.21 -0.96
CA PHE A 111 -1.22 -29.62 0.37
C PHE A 111 -2.45 -28.71 0.48
N ASN A 112 -3.10 -28.74 1.65
CA ASN A 112 -4.07 -27.71 2.02
C ASN A 112 -3.37 -26.36 2.21
N GLY A 113 -4.13 -25.27 2.24
CA GLY A 113 -3.63 -23.90 2.36
C GLY A 113 -2.52 -23.68 3.39
N PRO A 114 -2.77 -23.92 4.69
CA PRO A 114 -1.75 -23.76 5.73
C PRO A 114 -0.50 -24.60 5.51
N THR A 115 -0.67 -25.87 5.14
CA THR A 115 0.47 -26.77 4.85
C THR A 115 1.25 -26.29 3.64
N ASN A 116 0.57 -25.81 2.61
CA ASN A 116 1.16 -25.24 1.40
C ASN A 116 2.00 -24.01 1.74
N TYR A 117 1.48 -23.09 2.57
CA TYR A 117 2.22 -21.91 3.02
C TYR A 117 3.53 -22.31 3.75
N HIS A 118 3.45 -23.21 4.73
CA HIS A 118 4.65 -23.65 5.46
C HIS A 118 5.63 -24.43 4.57
N PHE A 119 5.13 -25.20 3.60
CA PHE A 119 5.97 -25.84 2.58
C PHE A 119 6.74 -24.80 1.75
N LEU A 120 6.10 -23.70 1.36
CA LEU A 120 6.75 -22.60 0.64
C LEU A 120 7.80 -21.90 1.50
N VAL A 121 7.51 -21.63 2.78
CA VAL A 121 8.49 -21.07 3.74
C VAL A 121 9.73 -21.96 3.81
N LEU A 122 9.54 -23.25 4.07
CA LEU A 122 10.64 -24.23 4.15
C LEU A 122 11.42 -24.31 2.83
N SER A 123 10.74 -24.23 1.69
CA SER A 123 11.37 -24.26 0.38
C SER A 123 12.29 -23.05 0.17
N VAL A 124 11.84 -21.84 0.51
CA VAL A 124 12.66 -20.62 0.41
C VAL A 124 13.87 -20.71 1.34
N ILE A 125 13.68 -21.14 2.59
CA ILE A 125 14.78 -21.32 3.55
C ILE A 125 15.80 -22.36 3.05
N ALA A 126 15.31 -23.50 2.54
CA ALA A 126 16.16 -24.54 1.98
C ALA A 126 16.99 -24.03 0.81
N ILE A 127 16.37 -23.32 -0.14
CA ILE A 127 17.04 -22.74 -1.30
C ILE A 127 18.12 -21.73 -0.86
N ASN A 128 17.82 -20.85 0.10
CA ASN A 128 18.80 -19.91 0.65
C ASN A 128 20.00 -20.64 1.26
N GLY A 129 19.73 -21.63 2.11
CA GLY A 129 20.76 -22.44 2.76
C GLY A 129 21.62 -23.20 1.76
N TRP A 130 21.01 -23.89 0.80
CA TRP A 130 21.73 -24.62 -0.24
C TRP A 130 22.65 -23.72 -1.06
N ILE A 131 22.18 -22.54 -1.46
CA ILE A 131 22.98 -21.60 -2.25
C ILE A 131 24.14 -21.04 -1.41
N ALA A 132 23.88 -20.56 -0.19
CA ALA A 132 24.91 -20.02 0.69
C ALA A 132 25.96 -21.08 1.06
N GLY A 133 25.51 -22.27 1.45
CA GLY A 133 26.36 -23.41 1.78
C GLY A 133 27.17 -23.88 0.57
N TRP A 134 26.57 -23.97 -0.61
CA TRP A 134 27.26 -24.32 -1.86
C TRP A 134 28.33 -23.29 -2.22
N LEU A 135 28.05 -21.99 -2.11
CA LEU A 135 29.02 -20.93 -2.38
C LEU A 135 30.22 -21.04 -1.43
N THR A 136 29.96 -21.10 -0.12
CA THR A 136 31.03 -21.21 0.87
C THR A 136 31.82 -22.50 0.73
N PHE A 137 31.15 -23.64 0.49
CA PHE A 137 31.82 -24.91 0.24
C PHE A 137 32.68 -24.85 -1.02
N ARG A 138 32.19 -24.23 -2.09
CA ARG A 138 32.92 -24.09 -3.35
C ARG A 138 34.18 -23.25 -3.19
N LEU A 139 34.11 -22.20 -2.38
CA LEU A 139 35.21 -21.25 -2.15
C LEU A 139 36.22 -21.71 -1.08
N THR A 140 35.80 -22.49 -0.09
CA THR A 140 36.66 -22.92 1.04
C THR A 140 37.04 -24.39 1.00
N ARG A 141 36.27 -25.22 0.28
CA ARG A 141 36.27 -26.68 0.36
C ARG A 141 36.02 -27.23 1.78
N SER A 142 35.47 -26.42 2.68
CA SER A 142 35.22 -26.79 4.07
C SER A 142 33.73 -26.98 4.34
N THR A 143 33.36 -28.19 4.78
CA THR A 143 31.99 -28.51 5.19
C THR A 143 31.58 -27.74 6.45
N LEU A 144 32.51 -27.48 7.37
CA LEU A 144 32.27 -26.70 8.59
C LEU A 144 31.81 -25.27 8.27
N TRP A 145 32.56 -24.55 7.44
CA TRP A 145 32.22 -23.16 7.10
C TRP A 145 31.00 -23.07 6.17
N ALA A 146 30.78 -24.09 5.34
CA ALA A 146 29.52 -24.24 4.60
C ALA A 146 28.32 -24.40 5.55
N ALA A 147 28.44 -25.26 6.57
CA ALA A 147 27.42 -25.42 7.61
C ALA A 147 27.19 -24.11 8.38
N ALA A 148 28.25 -23.38 8.74
CA ALA A 148 28.12 -22.07 9.38
C ALA A 148 27.35 -21.06 8.49
N SER A 149 27.62 -21.04 7.18
CA SER A 149 26.89 -20.18 6.23
C SER A 149 25.41 -20.56 6.13
N ILE A 150 25.12 -21.87 6.09
CA ILE A 150 23.74 -22.40 6.11
C ILE A 150 23.03 -21.94 7.37
N VAL A 151 23.67 -22.09 8.54
CA VAL A 151 23.10 -21.69 9.83
C VAL A 151 22.83 -20.19 9.86
N LEU A 152 23.80 -19.34 9.48
CA LEU A 152 23.63 -17.87 9.50
C LEU A 152 22.55 -17.38 8.53
N ILE A 153 22.47 -17.94 7.31
CA ILE A 153 21.43 -17.52 6.36
C ILE A 153 20.04 -18.06 6.73
N THR A 154 19.98 -19.20 7.42
CA THR A 154 18.73 -19.81 7.88
C THR A 154 18.22 -19.12 9.14
N LEU A 155 19.13 -18.78 10.06
CA LEU A 155 18.86 -18.23 11.38
C LEU A 155 19.43 -16.81 11.47
N ASN A 156 18.71 -15.86 10.91
CA ASN A 156 18.94 -14.44 11.12
C ASN A 156 17.63 -13.70 11.37
N ASP A 157 17.74 -12.48 11.88
CA ASP A 157 16.62 -11.62 12.25
C ASP A 157 15.62 -11.41 11.10
N GLN A 158 16.11 -11.24 9.87
CA GLN A 158 15.25 -11.01 8.71
C GLN A 158 14.45 -12.25 8.32
N VAL A 159 15.07 -13.43 8.27
CA VAL A 159 14.34 -14.68 8.01
C VAL A 159 13.31 -14.96 9.11
N SER A 160 13.70 -14.77 10.37
CA SER A 160 12.81 -14.96 11.54
C SER A 160 11.62 -13.99 11.54
N GLY A 161 11.84 -12.74 11.13
CA GLY A 161 10.78 -11.75 11.00
C GLY A 161 9.85 -12.01 9.82
N ARG A 162 10.38 -12.41 8.66
CA ARG A 162 9.63 -12.52 7.40
C ARG A 162 8.97 -13.88 7.16
N MET A 163 9.33 -14.93 7.90
CA MET A 163 8.54 -16.18 7.88
C MET A 163 7.10 -15.97 8.40
N ARG A 164 6.86 -14.88 9.15
CA ARG A 164 5.54 -14.43 9.62
C ARG A 164 4.74 -13.66 8.55
N GLY A 165 5.26 -13.56 7.33
CA GLY A 165 4.62 -12.90 6.19
C GLY A 165 5.65 -12.22 5.31
N HIS A 166 5.35 -12.08 4.01
CA HIS A 166 6.22 -11.51 2.97
C HIS A 166 7.32 -12.47 2.52
N LEU A 167 6.92 -13.64 1.99
CA LEU A 167 7.84 -14.67 1.51
C LEU A 167 8.84 -14.16 0.46
N HIS A 168 8.43 -13.16 -0.32
CA HIS A 168 9.28 -12.49 -1.30
C HIS A 168 10.49 -11.75 -0.71
N LEU A 169 10.42 -11.29 0.54
CA LEU A 169 11.46 -10.48 1.18
C LEU A 169 12.59 -11.29 1.82
N PHE A 170 12.57 -12.62 1.72
CA PHE A 170 13.70 -13.43 2.16
C PHE A 170 14.15 -14.45 1.13
N LYS A 171 13.90 -14.21 -0.17
CA LYS A 171 14.49 -14.98 -1.28
C LYS A 171 15.95 -14.61 -1.56
N LEU A 172 16.77 -14.67 -0.52
CA LEU A 172 18.16 -14.19 -0.51
C LEU A 172 19.07 -15.03 -1.42
N GLY A 173 18.73 -16.29 -1.65
CA GLY A 173 19.49 -17.21 -2.50
C GLY A 173 19.63 -16.73 -3.94
N TRP A 174 18.58 -16.17 -4.55
CA TRP A 174 18.66 -15.63 -5.91
C TRP A 174 19.67 -14.50 -6.01
N PHE A 175 19.72 -13.64 -4.99
CA PHE A 175 20.70 -12.55 -4.93
C PHE A 175 22.14 -13.06 -4.76
N LEU A 176 22.35 -14.09 -3.93
CA LEU A 176 23.65 -14.72 -3.77
C LEU A 176 24.15 -15.33 -5.09
N LEU A 177 23.26 -16.01 -5.84
CA LEU A 177 23.57 -16.52 -7.18
C LEU A 177 23.87 -15.40 -8.18
N ALA A 178 23.11 -14.30 -8.14
CA ALA A 178 23.36 -13.14 -8.99
C ALA A 178 24.73 -12.51 -8.69
N THR A 179 25.10 -12.38 -7.40
CA THR A 179 26.41 -11.84 -6.99
C THR A 179 27.55 -12.75 -7.42
N TRP A 180 27.37 -14.07 -7.28
CA TRP A 180 28.32 -15.04 -7.80
C TRP A 180 28.46 -14.97 -9.32
N ALA A 181 27.35 -14.94 -10.07
CA ALA A 181 27.37 -14.80 -11.51
C ALA A 181 28.05 -13.50 -11.95
N PHE A 182 27.82 -12.42 -11.22
CA PHE A 182 28.43 -11.11 -11.47
C PHE A 182 29.95 -11.16 -11.25
N TRP A 183 30.41 -11.74 -10.13
CA TRP A 183 31.84 -11.97 -9.90
C TRP A 183 32.48 -12.79 -11.02
N ARG A 184 31.85 -13.91 -11.41
CA ARG A 184 32.36 -14.76 -12.49
C ARG A 184 32.37 -14.05 -13.85
N TYR A 185 31.41 -13.17 -14.11
CA TYR A 185 31.41 -12.31 -15.28
C TYR A 185 32.60 -11.33 -15.23
N LEU A 186 32.88 -10.70 -14.08
CA LEU A 186 33.99 -9.76 -13.93
C LEU A 186 35.36 -10.44 -14.09
N GLU A 187 35.54 -11.64 -13.56
CA GLU A 187 36.83 -12.35 -13.63
C GLU A 187 37.19 -12.84 -15.03
N ALA A 188 36.23 -13.37 -15.78
CA ALA A 188 36.48 -13.85 -17.13
C ALA A 188 35.21 -13.64 -17.99
N PRO A 189 35.04 -12.43 -18.54
CA PRO A 189 33.84 -12.06 -19.27
C PRO A 189 33.67 -12.94 -20.52
N SER A 190 32.45 -13.44 -20.70
CA SER A 190 32.04 -14.19 -21.88
C SER A 190 30.53 -14.07 -22.08
N ARG A 191 30.05 -14.29 -23.30
CA ARG A 191 28.60 -14.25 -23.61
C ARG A 191 27.80 -15.20 -22.72
N ARG A 192 28.31 -16.41 -22.47
CA ARG A 192 27.66 -17.41 -21.60
C ARG A 192 27.55 -16.93 -20.15
N ARG A 193 28.61 -16.31 -19.60
CA ARG A 193 28.56 -15.76 -18.23
C ARG A 193 27.70 -14.50 -18.15
N GLY A 194 27.70 -13.68 -19.19
CA GLY A 194 26.76 -12.57 -19.35
C GLY A 194 25.30 -13.05 -19.33
N ALA A 195 24.96 -14.04 -20.16
CA ALA A 195 23.63 -14.65 -20.18
C ALA A 195 23.23 -15.24 -18.81
N ALA A 196 24.16 -15.93 -18.12
CA ALA A 196 23.91 -16.47 -16.78
C ALA A 196 23.68 -15.35 -15.74
N LEU A 197 24.41 -14.24 -15.83
CA LEU A 197 24.17 -13.05 -15.01
C LEU A 197 22.80 -12.45 -15.30
N GLY A 198 22.43 -12.28 -16.57
CA GLY A 198 21.12 -11.75 -16.98
C GLY A 198 19.97 -12.61 -16.45
N LEU A 199 20.10 -13.94 -16.52
CA LEU A 199 19.14 -14.88 -15.93
C LEU A 199 19.06 -14.75 -14.41
N ALA A 200 20.21 -14.69 -13.72
CA ALA A 200 20.23 -14.57 -12.26
C ALA A 200 19.60 -13.26 -11.78
N VAL A 201 19.87 -12.14 -12.44
CA VAL A 201 19.26 -10.83 -12.12
C VAL A 201 17.75 -10.84 -12.42
N ALA A 202 17.32 -11.50 -13.50
CA ALA A 202 15.89 -11.65 -13.79
C ALA A 202 15.17 -12.45 -12.70
N LEU A 203 15.79 -13.51 -12.17
CA LEU A 203 15.25 -14.29 -11.04
C LEU A 203 15.16 -13.44 -9.75
N VAL A 204 16.13 -12.56 -9.50
CA VAL A 204 16.04 -11.63 -8.37
C VAL A 204 14.86 -10.67 -8.54
N LEU A 205 14.75 -10.03 -9.71
CA LEU A 205 13.67 -9.08 -10.02
C LEU A 205 12.30 -9.75 -9.92
N GLN A 206 12.19 -10.95 -10.45
CA GLN A 206 10.98 -11.75 -10.38
C GLN A 206 10.68 -12.11 -8.92
N GLY A 207 11.69 -12.52 -8.14
CA GLY A 207 11.52 -12.93 -6.76
C GLY A 207 11.02 -11.80 -5.87
N SER A 208 11.53 -10.59 -6.08
CA SER A 208 11.12 -9.34 -5.42
C SER A 208 11.52 -8.13 -6.27
N PHE A 209 10.55 -7.28 -6.62
CA PHE A 209 10.85 -6.09 -7.42
C PHE A 209 11.79 -5.11 -6.70
N TYR A 210 11.70 -5.04 -5.36
CA TYR A 210 12.62 -4.26 -4.52
C TYR A 210 14.05 -4.77 -4.68
N PHE A 211 14.26 -6.08 -4.56
CA PHE A 211 15.60 -6.66 -4.67
C PHE A 211 16.15 -6.51 -6.08
N GLY A 212 15.33 -6.71 -7.11
CA GLY A 212 15.73 -6.48 -8.50
C GLY A 212 16.21 -5.04 -8.74
N TYR A 213 15.47 -4.07 -8.18
CA TYR A 213 15.84 -2.66 -8.24
C TYR A 213 17.19 -2.39 -7.57
N PHE A 214 17.39 -2.84 -6.33
CA PHE A 214 18.65 -2.63 -5.62
C PHE A 214 19.83 -3.33 -6.30
N VAL A 215 19.65 -4.57 -6.78
CA VAL A 215 20.70 -5.31 -7.50
C VAL A 215 21.08 -4.63 -8.81
N ALA A 216 20.11 -4.19 -9.60
CA ALA A 216 20.40 -3.47 -10.84
C ALA A 216 21.22 -2.20 -10.56
N LEU A 217 20.86 -1.46 -9.51
CA LEU A 217 21.56 -0.25 -9.10
C LEU A 217 22.99 -0.55 -8.61
N THR A 218 23.18 -1.47 -7.66
CA THR A 218 24.50 -1.72 -7.08
C THR A 218 25.44 -2.48 -8.01
N PHE A 219 24.93 -3.37 -8.87
CA PHE A 219 25.74 -3.99 -9.93
C PHE A 219 26.09 -2.96 -11.01
N GLY A 220 25.14 -2.12 -11.40
CA GLY A 220 25.36 -1.03 -12.35
C GLY A 220 26.44 -0.05 -11.87
N LEU A 221 26.36 0.39 -10.61
CA LEU A 221 27.37 1.27 -9.99
C LEU A 221 28.75 0.62 -9.91
N TRP A 222 28.82 -0.65 -9.51
CA TRP A 222 30.10 -1.37 -9.47
C TRP A 222 30.70 -1.58 -10.86
N TRP A 223 29.85 -1.94 -11.83
CA TRP A 223 30.24 -2.07 -13.23
C TRP A 223 30.77 -0.74 -13.76
N LEU A 224 30.08 0.37 -13.50
CA LEU A 224 30.53 1.71 -13.89
C LEU A 224 31.87 2.07 -13.26
N GLY A 225 32.06 1.77 -11.98
CA GLY A 225 33.35 1.96 -11.31
C GLY A 225 34.49 1.15 -11.95
N CYS A 226 34.22 -0.09 -12.34
CA CYS A 226 35.18 -0.92 -13.08
C CYS A 226 35.49 -0.35 -14.47
N LEU A 227 34.47 0.18 -15.17
CA LEU A 227 34.65 0.85 -16.46
C LEU A 227 35.55 2.08 -16.33
N VAL A 228 35.25 2.96 -15.37
CA VAL A 228 36.01 4.19 -15.11
C VAL A 228 37.45 3.86 -14.70
N ALA A 229 37.66 2.78 -13.95
CA ALA A 229 38.97 2.29 -13.58
C ALA A 229 39.73 1.60 -14.74
N GLY A 230 39.19 1.60 -15.97
CA GLY A 230 39.83 1.01 -17.14
C GLY A 230 39.95 -0.52 -17.10
N ARG A 231 39.13 -1.20 -16.28
CA ARG A 231 39.22 -2.67 -16.09
C ARG A 231 38.46 -3.49 -17.12
N PHE A 232 37.81 -2.84 -18.09
CA PHE A 232 36.97 -3.51 -19.07
C PHE A 232 37.56 -3.52 -20.47
N ASP A 233 37.38 -4.65 -21.14
CA ASP A 233 37.74 -4.86 -22.53
C ASP A 233 36.49 -5.12 -23.41
N ARG A 234 36.70 -5.44 -24.69
CA ARG A 234 35.61 -5.78 -25.63
C ARG A 234 34.79 -7.00 -25.20
N ARG A 235 35.39 -7.94 -24.45
CA ARG A 235 34.70 -9.15 -23.95
C ARG A 235 33.71 -8.78 -22.85
N ASN A 236 34.03 -7.81 -21.99
CA ASN A 236 33.09 -7.26 -21.02
C ASN A 236 31.86 -6.68 -21.72
N VAL A 237 32.05 -5.88 -22.77
CA VAL A 237 30.94 -5.30 -23.54
C VAL A 237 30.04 -6.39 -24.14
N ALA A 238 30.63 -7.41 -24.78
CA ALA A 238 29.87 -8.53 -25.33
C ALA A 238 29.14 -9.35 -24.25
N GLY A 239 29.75 -9.51 -23.07
CA GLY A 239 29.13 -10.14 -21.92
C GLY A 239 27.95 -9.32 -21.38
N THR A 240 28.10 -8.01 -21.22
CA THR A 240 27.02 -7.10 -20.83
C THR A 240 25.86 -7.14 -21.83
N ALA A 241 26.16 -7.10 -23.13
CA ALA A 241 25.14 -7.20 -24.17
C ALA A 241 24.36 -8.53 -24.07
N ALA A 242 25.05 -9.65 -23.84
CA ALA A 242 24.41 -10.94 -23.61
C ALA A 242 23.58 -10.97 -22.33
N ALA A 243 24.04 -10.31 -21.26
CA ALA A 243 23.27 -10.19 -20.02
C ALA A 243 21.96 -9.41 -20.25
N LEU A 244 22.03 -8.27 -20.94
CA LEU A 244 20.85 -7.47 -21.29
C LEU A 244 19.90 -8.22 -22.23
N ALA A 245 20.43 -8.94 -23.22
CA ALA A 245 19.65 -9.73 -24.17
C ALA A 245 18.87 -10.88 -23.51
N VAL A 246 19.33 -11.39 -22.36
CA VAL A 246 18.58 -12.39 -21.57
C VAL A 246 17.67 -11.71 -20.54
N PHE A 247 18.20 -10.73 -19.81
CA PHE A 247 17.48 -10.06 -18.73
C PHE A 247 16.24 -9.32 -19.24
N VAL A 248 16.37 -8.48 -20.27
CA VAL A 248 15.27 -7.61 -20.71
C VAL A 248 14.06 -8.41 -21.20
N PRO A 249 14.20 -9.40 -22.09
CA PRO A 249 13.04 -10.19 -22.53
C PRO A 249 12.42 -11.01 -21.41
N LEU A 250 13.23 -11.57 -20.52
CA LEU A 250 12.73 -12.40 -19.41
C LEU A 250 12.00 -11.56 -18.36
N ALA A 251 12.58 -10.42 -17.97
CA ALA A 251 11.92 -9.45 -17.10
C ALA A 251 10.62 -8.93 -17.74
N ALA A 252 10.65 -8.58 -19.03
CA ALA A 252 9.47 -8.14 -19.76
C ALA A 252 8.37 -9.22 -19.79
N ALA A 253 8.71 -10.47 -20.12
CA ALA A 253 7.76 -11.57 -20.17
C ALA A 253 7.11 -11.85 -18.81
N MET A 254 7.87 -11.70 -17.72
CA MET A 254 7.39 -11.96 -16.35
C MET A 254 6.62 -10.79 -15.74
N THR A 255 6.94 -9.55 -16.11
CA THR A 255 6.37 -8.35 -15.46
C THR A 255 5.32 -7.65 -16.32
N LEU A 256 5.44 -7.61 -17.65
CA LEU A 256 4.52 -6.87 -18.52
C LEU A 256 3.07 -7.36 -18.51
N PRO A 257 2.76 -8.68 -18.57
CA PRO A 257 1.37 -9.14 -18.55
C PRO A 257 0.65 -8.65 -17.30
N ALA A 258 1.38 -8.67 -16.20
CA ALA A 258 0.88 -8.33 -14.90
C ALA A 258 0.74 -6.82 -14.73
N LEU A 259 1.70 -6.02 -15.20
CA LEU A 259 1.56 -4.56 -15.29
C LEU A 259 0.42 -4.12 -16.24
N ALA A 260 0.20 -4.82 -17.35
CA ALA A 260 -0.86 -4.51 -18.29
C ALA A 260 -2.24 -4.72 -17.65
N VAL A 261 -2.40 -5.82 -16.93
CA VAL A 261 -3.62 -6.10 -16.18
C VAL A 261 -3.76 -5.11 -15.02
N THR A 262 -2.71 -4.87 -14.24
CA THR A 262 -2.82 -3.96 -13.11
C THR A 262 -3.16 -2.53 -13.53
N LYS A 263 -2.60 -2.05 -14.65
CA LYS A 263 -2.93 -0.73 -15.20
C LYS A 263 -4.41 -0.55 -15.47
N SER A 264 -5.21 -1.62 -15.64
CA SER A 264 -6.66 -1.52 -15.86
C SER A 264 -7.46 -1.28 -14.58
N TYR A 265 -6.88 -1.50 -13.39
CA TYR A 265 -7.57 -1.28 -12.12
C TYR A 265 -7.47 0.17 -11.64
N LEU A 266 -8.46 0.58 -10.86
CA LEU A 266 -8.57 1.91 -10.28
C LEU A 266 -7.41 2.18 -9.32
N LEU A 267 -6.88 3.41 -9.35
CA LEU A 267 -5.73 3.85 -8.55
C LEU A 267 -4.46 3.00 -8.74
N ALA A 268 -4.33 2.26 -9.84
CA ALA A 268 -3.15 1.45 -10.05
C ALA A 268 -1.86 2.29 -10.17
N ASP A 269 -1.96 3.50 -10.70
CA ASP A 269 -0.82 4.42 -10.76
C ASP A 269 -0.46 5.04 -9.40
N VAL A 270 -1.34 5.00 -8.39
CA VAL A 270 -1.04 5.45 -7.02
C VAL A 270 0.03 4.57 -6.39
N TYR A 271 0.03 3.26 -6.65
CA TYR A 271 1.11 2.38 -6.20
C TYR A 271 2.48 2.83 -6.73
N ALA A 272 2.50 3.37 -7.95
CA ALA A 272 3.72 3.87 -8.56
C ALA A 272 4.20 5.19 -7.95
N ARG A 273 3.40 5.84 -7.08
CA ARG A 273 3.65 7.16 -6.49
C ARG A 273 3.37 7.14 -4.99
N ARG A 274 4.20 6.42 -4.23
CA ARG A 274 4.08 6.38 -2.76
C ARG A 274 4.48 7.73 -2.18
N PRO A 275 3.98 8.16 -1.01
CA PRO A 275 4.37 9.43 -0.40
C PRO A 275 5.86 9.50 -0.04
N MET A 276 6.50 10.66 -0.21
CA MET A 276 7.93 10.83 0.10
C MET A 276 8.28 10.49 1.56
N LYS A 277 7.37 10.78 2.50
CA LYS A 277 7.55 10.47 3.93
C LYS A 277 7.82 8.99 4.20
N ASP A 278 7.32 8.09 3.34
CA ASP A 278 7.52 6.65 3.49
C ASP A 278 9.00 6.28 3.38
N THR A 279 9.76 7.00 2.55
CA THR A 279 11.22 6.82 2.46
C THR A 279 11.88 7.08 3.80
N TRP A 280 11.42 8.07 4.56
CA TRP A 280 11.95 8.34 5.89
C TRP A 280 11.52 7.26 6.88
N LEU A 281 10.25 6.85 6.83
CA LEU A 281 9.66 5.89 7.76
C LEU A 281 10.29 4.50 7.64
N PHE A 282 10.45 3.99 6.41
CA PHE A 282 10.85 2.60 6.12
C PHE A 282 12.32 2.45 5.68
N SER A 283 13.15 3.47 5.86
CA SER A 283 14.61 3.37 5.69
C SER A 283 15.30 3.02 7.00
N SER A 284 16.49 2.47 6.89
CA SER A 284 17.36 2.11 8.01
C SER A 284 18.06 3.31 8.61
N GLU A 285 18.39 3.23 9.89
CA GLU A 285 19.38 4.10 10.52
C GLU A 285 20.66 3.31 10.76
N LEU A 286 21.83 3.96 10.69
CA LEU A 286 23.12 3.26 10.70
C LEU A 286 23.30 2.39 11.97
N TRP A 287 22.86 2.88 13.13
CA TRP A 287 22.98 2.16 14.40
C TRP A 287 22.14 0.87 14.45
N GLN A 288 21.07 0.75 13.64
CA GLN A 288 20.23 -0.44 13.56
C GLN A 288 20.97 -1.66 12.97
N TYR A 289 22.13 -1.45 12.34
CA TYR A 289 23.03 -2.50 11.90
C TYR A 289 23.95 -3.03 13.01
N PHE A 290 24.01 -2.36 14.17
CA PHE A 290 24.92 -2.72 15.26
C PHE A 290 24.20 -3.22 16.51
N VAL A 291 22.91 -2.97 16.62
CA VAL A 291 22.12 -3.25 17.81
C VAL A 291 20.92 -4.10 17.43
N PRO A 292 20.63 -5.21 18.14
CA PRO A 292 19.45 -6.00 17.86
C PRO A 292 18.16 -5.28 18.30
N THR A 293 17.08 -5.54 17.57
CA THR A 293 15.73 -4.96 17.82
C THR A 293 15.21 -5.21 19.24
N THR A 294 15.61 -6.32 19.85
CA THR A 294 15.16 -6.74 21.18
C THR A 294 15.96 -6.16 22.32
N SER A 295 17.06 -5.45 22.04
CA SER A 295 17.87 -4.86 23.10
C SER A 295 17.08 -3.79 23.87
N LEU A 296 17.40 -3.63 25.16
CA LEU A 296 16.82 -2.57 25.99
C LEU A 296 17.14 -1.18 25.43
N TRP A 297 18.38 -1.01 24.93
CA TRP A 297 18.87 0.22 24.32
C TRP A 297 18.08 0.63 23.09
N ALA A 298 17.74 -0.34 22.22
CA ALA A 298 16.89 -0.12 21.04
C ALA A 298 15.53 0.47 21.43
N LYS A 299 14.88 -0.11 22.44
CA LYS A 299 13.57 0.34 22.93
C LYS A 299 13.66 1.73 23.53
N GLN A 300 14.60 1.94 24.45
CA GLN A 300 14.82 3.24 25.09
C GLN A 300 15.12 4.35 24.07
N TYR A 301 15.93 4.07 23.05
CA TYR A 301 16.24 5.04 22.01
C TYR A 301 15.00 5.39 21.17
N ALA A 302 14.23 4.39 20.76
CA ALA A 302 13.03 4.61 19.97
C ALA A 302 11.95 5.37 20.77
N ASP A 303 11.78 5.04 22.05
CA ASP A 303 10.86 5.72 22.97
C ASP A 303 11.30 7.18 23.20
N ALA A 304 12.61 7.42 23.35
CA ALA A 304 13.16 8.76 23.56
C ALA A 304 13.06 9.65 22.31
N LEU A 305 13.25 9.09 21.11
CA LEU A 305 13.14 9.85 19.86
C LEU A 305 11.70 10.23 19.55
N GLY A 306 10.74 9.33 19.76
CA GLY A 306 9.32 9.56 19.45
C GLY A 306 9.03 9.87 17.97
N VAL A 307 10.02 9.80 17.07
CA VAL A 307 9.89 10.20 15.66
C VAL A 307 8.96 9.27 14.89
N LYS A 308 8.90 7.99 15.30
CA LYS A 308 8.06 6.95 14.69
C LYS A 308 7.57 5.98 15.75
N PRO A 309 6.36 5.41 15.64
CA PRO A 309 5.94 4.30 16.50
C PRO A 309 6.88 3.09 16.33
N PHE A 310 7.17 2.38 17.43
CA PHE A 310 8.18 1.30 17.46
C PHE A 310 7.98 0.25 16.35
N GLY A 311 6.71 -0.08 16.04
CA GLY A 311 6.35 -1.05 15.00
C GLY A 311 6.85 -0.70 13.60
N TYR A 312 6.99 0.59 13.28
CA TYR A 312 7.46 1.04 11.96
C TYR A 312 8.98 0.91 11.78
N TYR A 313 9.77 0.81 12.85
CA TYR A 313 11.22 0.61 12.72
C TYR A 313 11.58 -0.79 12.21
N GLY A 314 10.65 -1.75 12.28
CA GLY A 314 10.91 -3.14 11.87
C GLY A 314 11.36 -3.30 10.42
N GLU A 315 10.81 -2.53 9.47
CA GLU A 315 11.21 -2.63 8.05
C GLU A 315 12.63 -2.12 7.77
N GLY A 316 13.15 -1.22 8.62
CA GLY A 316 14.51 -0.67 8.48
C GLY A 316 15.57 -1.43 9.28
N TRP A 317 15.19 -2.38 10.14
CA TRP A 317 16.10 -2.92 11.13
C TRP A 317 16.87 -4.16 10.65
N ASN A 318 18.09 -3.96 10.15
CA ASN A 318 18.86 -5.01 9.49
C ASN A 318 20.10 -5.45 10.29
N TYR A 319 19.92 -5.75 11.58
CA TYR A 319 21.02 -6.24 12.43
C TYR A 319 21.57 -7.58 11.89
N PRO A 320 22.87 -7.67 11.55
CA PRO A 320 23.40 -8.83 10.85
C PRO A 320 24.02 -9.91 11.75
N GLY A 321 24.02 -9.71 13.06
CA GLY A 321 24.65 -10.61 14.01
C GLY A 321 26.13 -10.30 14.26
N LEU A 322 26.62 -10.73 15.41
CA LEU A 322 27.99 -10.51 15.86
C LEU A 322 28.99 -11.25 14.96
N THR A 323 28.63 -12.40 14.40
CA THR A 323 29.50 -13.15 13.49
C THR A 323 29.83 -12.35 12.24
N VAL A 324 28.81 -11.71 11.64
CA VAL A 324 28.98 -10.89 10.45
C VAL A 324 29.77 -9.63 10.75
N LEU A 325 29.44 -8.93 11.84
CA LEU A 325 30.15 -7.72 12.27
C LEU A 325 31.63 -7.99 12.54
N ALA A 326 31.94 -9.08 13.26
CA ALA A 326 33.31 -9.50 13.52
C ALA A 326 34.05 -9.87 12.23
N GLY A 327 33.39 -10.58 11.30
CA GLY A 327 33.95 -10.87 9.98
C GLY A 327 34.32 -9.59 9.22
N ILE A 328 33.39 -8.63 9.12
CA ILE A 328 33.61 -7.33 8.46
C ILE A 328 34.80 -6.59 9.12
N ALA A 329 34.89 -6.58 10.46
CA ALA A 329 36.00 -5.97 11.18
C ALA A 329 37.35 -6.63 10.83
N VAL A 330 37.42 -7.97 10.83
CA VAL A 330 38.63 -8.70 10.42
C VAL A 330 39.02 -8.38 8.98
N TYR A 331 38.05 -8.34 8.06
CA TYR A 331 38.29 -7.95 6.67
C TYR A 331 38.85 -6.52 6.58
N ALA A 332 38.22 -5.55 7.24
CA ALA A 332 38.66 -4.17 7.22
C ALA A 332 40.10 -4.03 7.77
N ILE A 333 40.40 -4.66 8.90
CA ILE A 333 41.75 -4.66 9.49
C ILE A 333 42.77 -5.29 8.52
N ALA A 334 42.43 -6.43 7.91
CA ALA A 334 43.32 -7.09 6.95
C ALA A 334 43.60 -6.21 5.72
N ARG A 335 42.57 -5.56 5.16
CA ARG A 335 42.72 -4.69 3.99
C ARG A 335 43.48 -3.41 4.32
N LEU A 336 43.24 -2.79 5.48
CA LEU A 336 44.02 -1.64 5.97
C LEU A 336 45.51 -1.98 6.15
N ARG A 337 45.83 -3.25 6.44
CA ARG A 337 47.19 -3.77 6.51
C ARG A 337 47.76 -4.23 5.17
N GLY A 338 47.03 -4.06 4.06
CA GLY A 338 47.43 -4.53 2.73
C GLY A 338 47.37 -6.05 2.55
N THR A 339 46.85 -6.79 3.52
CA THR A 339 46.83 -8.26 3.52
C THR A 339 45.68 -8.78 2.66
N ARG A 340 45.94 -9.88 1.95
CA ARG A 340 44.91 -10.71 1.30
C ARG A 340 44.53 -11.85 2.25
N LEU A 341 43.24 -12.10 2.40
CA LEU A 341 42.72 -13.13 3.29
C LEU A 341 42.59 -14.47 2.58
N CYS A 342 42.11 -14.50 1.33
CA CYS A 342 41.75 -15.74 0.65
C CYS A 342 42.18 -15.78 -0.81
N GLU A 343 42.20 -16.97 -1.40
CA GLU A 343 42.41 -17.14 -2.86
C GLU A 343 41.28 -16.48 -3.67
N ALA A 344 40.05 -16.53 -3.15
CA ALA A 344 38.88 -15.89 -3.73
C ALA A 344 38.73 -14.41 -3.33
N GLN A 345 39.84 -13.70 -3.12
CA GLN A 345 39.83 -12.31 -2.61
C GLN A 345 38.93 -11.40 -3.47
N GLY A 346 38.90 -11.61 -4.79
CA GLY A 346 38.05 -10.82 -5.68
C GLY A 346 36.55 -10.96 -5.41
N PHE A 347 36.08 -12.14 -5.00
CA PHE A 347 34.68 -12.34 -4.59
C PHE A 347 34.42 -11.63 -3.27
N LEU A 348 35.35 -11.74 -2.32
CA LEU A 348 35.23 -11.12 -1.01
C LEU A 348 35.20 -9.59 -1.10
N ASP A 349 36.08 -9.00 -1.92
CA ASP A 349 36.13 -7.57 -2.18
C ASP A 349 34.83 -7.08 -2.84
N LEU A 350 34.29 -7.84 -3.81
CA LEU A 350 32.98 -7.56 -4.40
C LEU A 350 31.88 -7.61 -3.35
N ALA A 351 31.81 -8.68 -2.54
CA ALA A 351 30.77 -8.85 -1.53
C ALA A 351 30.79 -7.71 -0.49
N MET A 352 31.97 -7.34 0.01
CA MET A 352 32.13 -6.22 0.95
C MET A 352 31.77 -4.87 0.32
N GLY A 353 32.14 -4.67 -0.95
CA GLY A 353 31.73 -3.50 -1.72
C GLY A 353 30.22 -3.40 -1.92
N GLN A 354 29.56 -4.53 -2.23
CA GLN A 354 28.11 -4.60 -2.37
C GLN A 354 27.41 -4.38 -1.02
N ILE A 355 27.92 -4.93 0.09
CA ILE A 355 27.42 -4.64 1.45
C ILE A 355 27.47 -3.13 1.72
N ALA A 356 28.60 -2.47 1.46
CA ALA A 356 28.74 -1.04 1.68
C ALA A 356 27.75 -0.21 0.84
N LEU A 357 27.56 -0.56 -0.44
CA LEU A 357 26.59 0.10 -1.32
C LEU A 357 25.15 -0.13 -0.84
N LEU A 358 24.78 -1.36 -0.50
CA LEU A 358 23.44 -1.71 -0.05
C LEU A 358 23.07 -1.06 1.29
N VAL A 359 24.00 -1.05 2.25
CA VAL A 359 23.84 -0.31 3.50
C VAL A 359 23.70 1.18 3.20
N SER A 360 24.52 1.76 2.34
CA SER A 360 24.39 3.19 1.99
C SER A 360 23.04 3.52 1.37
N LEU A 361 22.51 2.64 0.50
CA LEU A 361 21.20 2.80 -0.11
C LEU A 361 20.05 2.68 0.89
N SER A 362 20.22 1.88 1.96
CA SER A 362 19.17 1.66 2.95
C SER A 362 19.00 2.82 3.93
N LEU A 363 20.01 3.69 4.08
CA LEU A 363 20.00 4.74 5.11
C LEU A 363 18.94 5.82 4.85
N ALA A 364 18.23 6.20 5.92
CA ALA A 364 17.34 7.35 5.95
C ALA A 364 18.13 8.64 5.74
N GLY A 365 17.64 9.52 4.87
CA GLY A 365 18.35 10.75 4.47
C GLY A 365 19.57 10.54 3.58
N GLY A 366 19.83 9.31 3.15
CA GLY A 366 20.91 8.96 2.23
C GLY A 366 20.53 9.10 0.75
N PRO A 367 21.23 8.36 -0.15
CA PRO A 367 20.91 8.28 -1.58
C PRO A 367 19.45 7.90 -1.87
N SER A 368 18.80 7.19 -0.95
CA SER A 368 17.37 6.85 -0.98
C SER A 368 16.47 8.05 -1.31
N PHE A 369 16.76 9.23 -0.74
CA PHE A 369 15.98 10.45 -0.97
C PHE A 369 16.03 10.91 -2.44
N PHE A 370 17.21 10.83 -3.06
CA PHE A 370 17.40 11.21 -4.46
C PHE A 370 16.80 10.17 -5.40
N LEU A 371 17.01 8.88 -5.09
CA LEU A 371 16.53 7.76 -5.89
C LEU A 371 15.00 7.71 -5.94
N TYR A 372 14.33 8.02 -4.84
CA TYR A 372 12.88 8.06 -4.79
C TYR A 372 12.29 9.06 -5.81
N ARG A 373 12.96 10.20 -6.05
CA ARG A 373 12.49 11.18 -7.05
C ARG A 373 12.44 10.61 -8.47
N PHE A 374 13.23 9.57 -8.76
CA PHE A 374 13.22 8.89 -10.05
C PHE A 374 12.22 7.72 -10.06
N ILE A 375 12.12 6.98 -8.95
CA ILE A 375 11.25 5.78 -8.84
C ILE A 375 10.48 5.82 -7.50
N PRO A 376 9.36 6.56 -7.45
CA PRO A 376 8.59 6.76 -6.21
C PRO A 376 7.74 5.54 -5.79
N SER A 377 7.79 4.44 -6.55
CA SER A 377 7.19 3.16 -6.16
C SER A 377 7.99 2.41 -5.09
N ILE A 378 9.28 2.74 -4.93
CA ILE A 378 10.17 2.14 -3.94
C ILE A 378 10.06 2.96 -2.65
N ARG A 379 9.21 2.51 -1.72
CA ARG A 379 8.98 3.23 -0.46
C ARG A 379 9.91 2.82 0.69
N ALA A 380 10.39 1.59 0.67
CA ALA A 380 11.13 0.96 1.76
C ALA A 380 12.57 0.63 1.36
N TYR A 381 13.45 1.64 1.41
CA TYR A 381 14.87 1.46 1.11
C TYR A 381 15.60 0.62 2.16
N GLY A 382 15.05 0.53 3.39
CA GLY A 382 15.55 -0.36 4.45
C GLY A 382 15.74 -1.80 3.98
N ARG A 383 14.92 -2.27 3.03
CA ARG A 383 15.01 -3.62 2.45
C ARG A 383 16.32 -3.91 1.71
N ALA A 384 17.08 -2.89 1.29
CA ALA A 384 18.43 -3.11 0.75
C ALA A 384 19.38 -3.73 1.80
N GLY A 385 19.13 -3.48 3.10
CA GLY A 385 19.87 -4.11 4.20
C GLY A 385 19.69 -5.63 4.29
N GLU A 386 18.55 -6.16 3.86
CA GLU A 386 18.29 -7.61 3.81
C GLU A 386 19.25 -8.32 2.84
N LEU A 387 19.57 -7.66 1.73
CA LEU A 387 20.57 -8.13 0.78
C LEU A 387 21.99 -8.04 1.36
N ALA A 388 22.31 -6.94 2.07
CA ALA A 388 23.61 -6.79 2.74
C ALA A 388 23.85 -7.91 3.76
N LEU A 389 22.82 -8.25 4.54
CA LEU A 389 22.81 -9.37 5.47
C LEU A 389 23.16 -10.69 4.78
N ALA A 390 22.48 -10.99 3.66
CA ALA A 390 22.71 -12.24 2.92
C ALA A 390 24.17 -12.42 2.51
N LEU A 391 24.80 -11.35 2.01
CA LEU A 391 26.23 -11.37 1.66
C LEU A 391 27.11 -11.56 2.90
N GLY A 392 26.75 -10.93 4.01
CA GLY A 392 27.42 -11.09 5.30
C GLY A 392 27.45 -12.55 5.76
N CYS A 393 26.34 -13.27 5.64
CA CYS A 393 26.21 -14.69 6.01
C CYS A 393 27.14 -15.62 5.21
N VAL A 394 27.56 -15.23 3.99
CA VAL A 394 28.55 -15.98 3.19
C VAL A 394 29.96 -15.46 3.46
N ALA A 395 30.14 -14.13 3.49
CA ALA A 395 31.45 -13.51 3.57
C ALA A 395 32.15 -13.75 4.92
N ALA A 396 31.42 -13.71 6.04
CA ALA A 396 32.02 -13.92 7.37
C ALA A 396 32.62 -15.34 7.52
N PRO A 397 31.93 -16.43 7.16
CA PRO A 397 32.54 -17.77 7.11
C PRO A 397 33.78 -17.86 6.20
N LEU A 398 33.80 -17.18 5.05
CA LEU A 398 35.00 -17.12 4.19
C LEU A 398 36.17 -16.44 4.91
N ILE A 399 35.92 -15.31 5.58
CA ILE A 399 36.92 -14.54 6.31
C ILE A 399 37.50 -15.36 7.46
N PHE A 400 36.65 -15.99 8.28
CA PHE A 400 37.11 -16.80 9.40
C PHE A 400 37.85 -18.07 8.95
N HIS A 401 37.39 -18.72 7.87
CA HIS A 401 38.12 -19.84 7.26
C HIS A 401 39.54 -19.44 6.89
N SER A 402 39.67 -18.31 6.19
CA SER A 402 40.95 -17.77 5.76
C SER A 402 41.85 -17.37 6.90
N LEU A 403 41.30 -16.67 7.89
CA LEU A 403 42.05 -16.29 9.09
C LEU A 403 42.56 -17.53 9.83
N ALA A 404 41.71 -18.54 10.04
CA ALA A 404 42.09 -19.79 10.68
C ALA A 404 43.19 -20.55 9.91
N ARG A 405 43.18 -20.52 8.56
CA ARG A 405 44.23 -21.13 7.74
C ARG A 405 45.54 -20.35 7.74
N SER A 406 45.48 -19.03 7.92
CA SER A 406 46.68 -18.18 7.95
C SER A 406 47.53 -18.36 9.22
N LEU A 407 46.94 -18.91 10.29
CA LEU A 407 47.63 -19.11 11.56
C LEU A 407 48.37 -20.45 11.61
N ARG A 408 49.68 -20.39 11.88
CA ARG A 408 50.55 -21.57 12.00
C ARG A 408 50.29 -22.40 13.27
N PRO A 409 50.13 -21.80 14.47
CA PRO A 409 49.92 -22.59 15.67
C PRO A 409 48.55 -23.26 15.66
N ARG A 410 48.52 -24.60 15.82
CA ARG A 410 47.28 -25.38 15.85
C ARG A 410 46.31 -24.89 16.93
N LEU A 411 46.84 -24.47 18.09
CA LEU A 411 46.05 -23.91 19.18
C LEU A 411 45.35 -22.62 18.78
N LEU A 412 46.08 -21.63 18.23
CA LEU A 412 45.47 -20.37 17.79
C LEU A 412 44.42 -20.59 16.70
N ARG A 413 44.70 -21.49 15.75
CA ARG A 413 43.73 -21.88 14.73
C ARG A 413 42.46 -22.47 15.36
N ALA A 414 42.60 -23.38 16.32
CA ALA A 414 41.46 -23.94 17.05
C ALA A 414 40.71 -22.86 17.83
N THR A 415 41.41 -21.93 18.50
CA THR A 415 40.81 -20.80 19.20
C THR A 415 39.97 -19.93 18.28
N ILE A 416 40.46 -19.60 17.07
CA ILE A 416 39.67 -18.81 16.10
C ILE A 416 38.45 -19.57 15.61
N VAL A 417 38.57 -20.87 15.33
CA VAL A 417 37.43 -21.70 14.94
C VAL A 417 36.39 -21.74 16.06
N VAL A 418 36.81 -22.00 17.30
CA VAL A 418 35.93 -22.04 18.48
C VAL A 418 35.28 -20.67 18.73
N ALA A 419 36.03 -19.57 18.65
CA ALA A 419 35.50 -18.23 18.82
C ALA A 419 34.47 -17.87 17.74
N ALA A 420 34.75 -18.19 16.47
CA ALA A 420 33.81 -17.97 15.38
C ALA A 420 32.54 -18.83 15.55
N LEU A 421 32.67 -20.09 15.96
CA LEU A 421 31.51 -20.94 16.25
C LEU A 421 30.72 -20.46 17.47
N ALA A 422 31.39 -19.88 18.47
CA ALA A 422 30.73 -19.27 19.62
C ALA A 422 29.92 -18.02 19.21
N LEU A 423 30.45 -17.20 18.29
CA LEU A 423 29.70 -16.09 17.69
C LEU A 423 28.49 -16.60 16.90
N VAL A 424 28.65 -17.64 16.08
CA VAL A 424 27.51 -18.27 15.38
C VAL A 424 26.48 -18.77 16.39
N GLY A 425 26.92 -19.45 17.45
CA GLY A 425 26.04 -19.91 18.53
C GLY A 425 25.31 -18.77 19.23
N ASN A 426 25.95 -17.62 19.42
CA ASN A 426 25.31 -16.42 19.97
C ASN A 426 24.25 -15.86 19.03
N ASP A 427 24.53 -15.74 17.73
CA ASP A 427 23.57 -15.27 16.74
C ASP A 427 22.38 -16.24 16.60
N VAL A 428 22.64 -17.55 16.71
CA VAL A 428 21.61 -18.60 16.77
C VAL A 428 20.73 -18.46 18.01
N TYR A 429 21.35 -18.32 19.19
CA TYR A 429 20.62 -18.11 20.44
C TYR A 429 19.75 -16.85 20.37
N HIS A 430 20.30 -15.75 19.85
CA HIS A 430 19.57 -14.51 19.64
C HIS A 430 18.36 -14.70 18.71
N THR A 431 18.59 -15.29 17.54
CA THR A 431 17.52 -15.57 16.57
C THR A 431 16.48 -16.51 17.15
N GLN A 432 16.87 -17.51 17.95
CA GLN A 432 15.94 -18.42 18.63
C GLN A 432 15.03 -17.68 19.61
N THR A 433 15.56 -16.69 20.35
CA THR A 433 14.70 -15.86 21.22
C THR A 433 13.71 -14.99 20.45
N LEU A 434 14.05 -14.62 19.21
CA LEU A 434 13.13 -13.94 18.29
C LEU A 434 12.14 -14.90 17.61
N ALA A 435 12.58 -16.12 17.36
CA ALA A 435 11.85 -17.17 16.65
C ALA A 435 10.69 -17.75 17.45
N VAL A 436 10.58 -17.41 18.74
CA VAL A 436 9.35 -17.68 19.50
C VAL A 436 8.21 -17.08 18.72
N TRP A 437 7.30 -17.93 18.24
CA TRP A 437 5.97 -17.56 17.77
C TRP A 437 5.24 -16.93 18.94
N SER A 438 5.64 -15.71 19.27
CA SER A 438 5.05 -14.91 20.32
C SER A 438 3.59 -14.77 19.97
N ASP A 439 2.72 -14.78 20.98
CA ASP A 439 1.37 -14.23 20.93
C ASP A 439 1.45 -12.73 20.63
N ARG A 440 1.98 -12.33 19.46
CA ARG A 440 1.60 -11.08 18.82
C ARG A 440 0.14 -11.29 18.47
N THR A 441 -0.66 -11.07 19.51
CA THR A 441 -2.10 -11.16 19.63
C THR A 441 -2.69 -12.16 18.66
N ALA A 442 -3.07 -13.35 19.13
CA ALA A 442 -4.11 -14.12 18.45
C ALA A 442 -5.15 -13.11 17.98
N ASP A 443 -5.23 -12.89 16.66
CA ASP A 443 -6.09 -11.86 16.08
C ASP A 443 -7.43 -12.06 16.78
N LYS A 444 -7.85 -11.09 17.60
CA LYS A 444 -9.15 -11.17 18.27
C LYS A 444 -10.16 -11.13 17.14
N THR A 445 -10.47 -12.31 16.63
CA THR A 445 -11.32 -12.50 15.48
C THR A 445 -12.65 -11.93 15.91
N PRO A 446 -13.11 -10.84 15.29
CA PRO A 446 -14.35 -10.22 15.71
C PRO A 446 -15.45 -11.27 15.68
N ALA A 447 -16.33 -11.28 16.69
CA ALA A 447 -17.36 -12.31 16.81
C ALA A 447 -18.30 -12.36 15.58
N TRP A 448 -18.40 -11.27 14.82
CA TRP A 448 -19.14 -11.24 13.56
C TRP A 448 -18.54 -12.15 12.48
N VAL A 449 -17.22 -12.42 12.48
CA VAL A 449 -16.56 -13.29 11.49
C VAL A 449 -17.08 -14.72 11.60
N ASP A 450 -17.12 -15.25 12.82
CA ASP A 450 -17.57 -16.62 13.10
C ASP A 450 -19.07 -16.78 12.91
N TRP A 451 -19.82 -15.72 13.22
CA TRP A 451 -21.23 -15.64 12.91
C TRP A 451 -21.48 -15.61 11.41
N LEU A 452 -20.69 -14.82 10.67
CA LEU A 452 -20.83 -14.66 9.22
C LEU A 452 -20.51 -15.97 8.50
N ALA A 453 -19.49 -16.72 8.93
CA ALA A 453 -19.16 -18.04 8.38
C ALA A 453 -20.30 -19.08 8.45
N LYS A 454 -21.31 -18.85 9.30
CA LYS A 454 -22.51 -19.71 9.43
C LYS A 454 -23.68 -19.22 8.58
N GLN A 455 -23.54 -18.09 7.89
CA GLN A 455 -24.61 -17.50 7.10
C GLN A 455 -24.65 -18.09 5.68
N PRO A 456 -25.79 -17.96 4.97
CA PRO A 456 -25.88 -18.35 3.57
C PRO A 456 -24.90 -17.56 2.66
N PRO A 457 -24.22 -18.19 1.68
CA PRO A 457 -23.13 -17.58 0.90
C PRO A 457 -23.45 -16.23 0.24
N GLN A 458 -24.71 -15.97 -0.07
CA GLN A 458 -25.19 -14.72 -0.66
C GLN A 458 -25.14 -13.51 0.29
N VAL A 459 -24.98 -13.72 1.60
CA VAL A 459 -24.90 -12.63 2.57
C VAL A 459 -23.66 -11.79 2.31
N LYS A 460 -23.86 -10.48 2.21
CA LYS A 460 -22.80 -9.48 2.16
C LYS A 460 -22.82 -8.64 3.42
N LEU A 461 -21.65 -8.38 4.00
CA LEU A 461 -21.55 -7.68 5.28
C LEU A 461 -20.66 -6.45 5.22
N ALA A 462 -21.10 -5.35 5.85
CA ALA A 462 -20.25 -4.21 6.17
C ALA A 462 -20.15 -4.06 7.70
N ALA A 463 -18.94 -4.13 8.23
CA ALA A 463 -18.63 -3.96 9.65
C ALA A 463 -18.05 -2.56 9.90
N PHE A 464 -18.41 -1.94 11.02
CA PHE A 464 -17.97 -0.60 11.41
C PHE A 464 -17.38 -0.63 12.83
N SER A 465 -16.17 -0.09 12.98
CA SER A 465 -15.38 -0.07 14.23
C SER A 465 -14.77 1.32 14.44
N PRO A 466 -14.64 1.80 15.70
CA PRO A 466 -14.00 3.08 15.98
C PRO A 466 -12.46 3.03 15.92
N ILE A 467 -11.84 1.84 15.89
CA ILE A 467 -10.38 1.68 15.95
C ILE A 467 -9.77 1.84 14.55
N ASP A 468 -8.79 2.73 14.45
CA ASP A 468 -7.99 2.92 13.27
C ASP A 468 -6.94 1.83 13.05
N ASN A 469 -6.90 1.34 11.82
CA ASN A 469 -5.69 0.91 11.11
C ASN A 469 -4.94 -0.39 11.45
N ASP A 470 -5.28 -1.19 12.46
CA ASP A 470 -4.66 -2.53 12.58
C ASP A 470 -5.46 -3.66 11.92
N TYR A 471 -6.68 -3.38 11.43
CA TYR A 471 -7.55 -4.37 10.78
C TYR A 471 -7.13 -4.78 9.36
N TRP A 472 -6.27 -4.00 8.71
CA TRP A 472 -5.98 -4.12 7.27
C TRP A 472 -5.47 -5.50 6.84
N PHE A 473 -4.58 -6.10 7.63
CA PHE A 473 -3.99 -7.40 7.33
C PHE A 473 -4.88 -8.57 7.83
N GLY A 474 -5.62 -8.38 8.93
CA GLY A 474 -6.58 -9.36 9.44
C GLY A 474 -7.83 -9.55 8.55
N MET A 475 -8.17 -8.60 7.68
CA MET A 475 -9.37 -8.74 6.85
C MET A 475 -9.29 -9.89 5.84
N ALA A 476 -8.10 -10.19 5.32
CA ALA A 476 -7.92 -11.36 4.46
C ALA A 476 -8.04 -12.67 5.23
N SER A 477 -7.58 -12.69 6.49
CA SER A 477 -7.70 -13.87 7.34
C SER A 477 -9.14 -14.20 7.67
N TYR A 478 -9.95 -13.17 7.93
CA TYR A 478 -11.38 -13.36 8.15
C TYR A 478 -12.07 -13.94 6.91
N ARG A 479 -11.64 -13.57 5.69
CA ARG A 479 -12.28 -14.01 4.44
C ARG A 479 -12.14 -15.49 4.17
N LEU A 480 -11.01 -16.12 4.49
CA LEU A 480 -10.91 -17.58 4.39
C LEU A 480 -11.87 -18.28 5.35
N ARG A 481 -12.10 -17.65 6.50
CA ARG A 481 -12.97 -18.21 7.55
C ARG A 481 -14.43 -18.07 7.18
N HIS A 482 -14.86 -16.90 6.69
CA HIS A 482 -16.27 -16.64 6.39
C HIS A 482 -16.65 -16.88 4.92
N GLN A 483 -15.77 -16.67 3.95
CA GLN A 483 -16.05 -16.84 2.50
C GLN A 483 -17.22 -15.99 1.96
N HIS A 484 -17.38 -14.77 2.50
CA HIS A 484 -18.42 -13.82 2.11
C HIS A 484 -17.81 -12.53 1.56
N VAL A 485 -18.57 -11.81 0.74
CA VAL A 485 -18.18 -10.46 0.33
C VAL A 485 -18.34 -9.51 1.51
N THR A 486 -17.24 -8.88 1.90
CA THR A 486 -17.23 -7.86 2.94
C THR A 486 -16.72 -6.54 2.40
N LEU A 487 -17.30 -5.44 2.86
CA LEU A 487 -16.78 -4.11 2.54
C LEU A 487 -15.44 -3.87 3.25
N ASN A 488 -15.22 -4.55 4.37
CA ASN A 488 -14.01 -4.48 5.15
C ASN A 488 -12.83 -5.09 4.38
N GLY A 489 -11.74 -4.33 4.27
CA GLY A 489 -10.55 -4.68 3.49
C GLY A 489 -10.68 -4.44 1.99
N CYS A 490 -11.66 -3.64 1.56
CA CYS A 490 -11.66 -3.00 0.25
C CYS A 490 -10.60 -1.88 0.19
N ASP A 491 -10.38 -1.30 -0.98
CA ASP A 491 -9.57 -0.09 -1.11
C ASP A 491 -10.27 1.08 -0.41
N TRP A 492 -9.78 1.39 0.79
CA TRP A 492 -10.36 2.39 1.67
C TRP A 492 -10.28 3.79 1.11
N GLU A 493 -9.24 4.11 0.36
CA GLU A 493 -9.13 5.45 -0.20
C GLU A 493 -10.31 5.71 -1.14
N LEU A 494 -10.68 4.72 -1.95
CA LEU A 494 -11.88 4.77 -2.79
C LEU A 494 -13.17 4.81 -1.97
N LEU A 495 -13.36 3.89 -1.03
CA LEU A 495 -14.59 3.86 -0.20
C LEU A 495 -14.79 5.16 0.57
N ASN A 496 -13.75 5.63 1.25
CA ASN A 496 -13.80 6.85 2.03
C ASN A 496 -13.92 8.08 1.11
N GLY A 497 -13.34 8.02 -0.09
CA GLY A 497 -13.56 9.02 -1.13
C GLY A 497 -15.04 9.16 -1.50
N ASP A 498 -15.72 8.04 -1.77
CA ASP A 498 -17.15 8.03 -2.09
C ASP A 498 -18.03 8.46 -0.91
N LEU A 499 -17.68 8.05 0.32
CA LEU A 499 -18.40 8.49 1.52
C LEU A 499 -18.27 10.01 1.72
N LYS A 500 -17.08 10.59 1.49
CA LYS A 500 -16.85 12.04 1.61
C LYS A 500 -17.69 12.85 0.62
N LEU A 501 -17.96 12.31 -0.57
CA LEU A 501 -18.88 12.94 -1.54
C LEU A 501 -20.30 13.10 -0.98
N LEU A 502 -20.66 12.33 0.04
CA LEU A 502 -21.95 12.37 0.75
C LEU A 502 -21.85 13.04 2.12
N GLY A 503 -20.74 13.71 2.43
CA GLY A 503 -20.48 14.29 3.76
C GLY A 503 -20.35 13.25 4.86
N ALA A 504 -20.01 12.00 4.50
CA ALA A 504 -19.78 10.92 5.44
C ALA A 504 -18.30 10.52 5.44
N SER A 505 -17.90 9.78 6.45
CA SER A 505 -16.69 8.96 6.41
C SER A 505 -16.99 7.64 7.09
N TYR A 506 -16.07 6.69 7.02
CA TYR A 506 -16.23 5.47 7.79
C TYR A 506 -16.22 5.71 9.31
N ARG A 507 -15.59 6.80 9.80
CA ARG A 507 -15.57 7.13 11.23
C ARG A 507 -16.76 7.99 11.67
N GLU A 508 -17.31 8.74 10.72
CA GLU A 508 -18.38 9.72 10.93
C GLU A 508 -19.45 9.43 9.88
N MET A 509 -20.29 8.43 10.19
CA MET A 509 -21.34 8.01 9.27
C MET A 509 -22.58 8.88 9.43
N ASN A 510 -23.19 9.23 8.30
CA ASN A 510 -24.51 9.85 8.24
C ASN A 510 -25.52 8.92 7.51
N ARG A 511 -26.77 9.36 7.39
CA ARG A 511 -27.84 8.56 6.76
C ARG A 511 -27.60 8.29 5.28
N GLU A 512 -27.09 9.25 4.52
CA GLU A 512 -26.82 9.07 3.08
C GLU A 512 -25.63 8.16 2.83
N GLY A 513 -24.58 8.25 3.66
CA GLY A 513 -23.47 7.30 3.65
C GLY A 513 -23.94 5.87 3.92
N LEU A 514 -24.83 5.68 4.91
CA LEU A 514 -25.35 4.35 5.21
C LEU A 514 -26.27 3.82 4.11
N LYS A 515 -27.13 4.69 3.55
CA LYS A 515 -27.95 4.41 2.36
C LYS A 515 -27.08 4.05 1.15
N PHE A 516 -25.94 4.69 0.98
CA PHE A 516 -24.97 4.34 -0.05
C PHE A 516 -24.43 2.91 0.15
N ILE A 517 -24.00 2.56 1.37
CA ILE A 517 -23.53 1.21 1.69
C ILE A 517 -24.61 0.15 1.40
N THR A 518 -25.86 0.39 1.78
CA THR A 518 -26.96 -0.56 1.48
C THR A 518 -27.30 -0.61 -0.01
N SER A 519 -27.11 0.50 -0.75
CA SER A 519 -27.28 0.56 -2.21
C SER A 519 -26.22 -0.20 -2.98
N LEU A 520 -25.04 -0.39 -2.39
CA LEU A 520 -24.04 -1.34 -2.87
C LEU A 520 -24.48 -2.81 -2.64
N GLY A 521 -25.61 -3.06 -1.96
CA GLY A 521 -26.12 -4.41 -1.70
C GLY A 521 -25.55 -5.06 -0.44
N TYR A 522 -25.01 -4.27 0.50
CA TYR A 522 -24.67 -4.73 1.84
C TYR A 522 -25.91 -4.66 2.73
N GLU A 523 -26.63 -5.78 2.79
CA GLU A 523 -27.89 -5.91 3.51
C GLU A 523 -27.71 -6.27 4.98
N THR A 524 -26.51 -6.76 5.33
CA THR A 524 -26.11 -7.08 6.69
C THR A 524 -25.05 -6.09 7.16
N LEU A 525 -25.27 -5.48 8.31
CA LEU A 525 -24.42 -4.44 8.87
C LEU A 525 -24.02 -4.82 10.29
N ALA A 526 -22.73 -4.80 10.60
CA ALA A 526 -22.23 -5.06 11.95
C ALA A 526 -21.62 -3.77 12.52
N PHE A 527 -22.05 -3.35 13.71
CA PHE A 527 -21.51 -2.16 14.36
C PHE A 527 -20.91 -2.55 15.71
N HIS A 528 -19.70 -2.07 15.97
CA HIS A 528 -19.10 -2.15 17.28
C HIS A 528 -19.88 -1.26 18.28
N ARG A 529 -19.93 -1.63 19.56
CA ARG A 529 -20.66 -0.92 20.61
C ARG A 529 -20.28 0.55 20.65
N GLU A 530 -18.98 0.84 20.73
CA GLU A 530 -18.45 2.20 20.74
C GLU A 530 -18.79 3.00 19.47
N TYR A 531 -18.97 2.32 18.33
CA TYR A 531 -19.40 2.97 17.09
C TYR A 531 -20.87 3.40 17.19
N LEU A 532 -21.73 2.54 17.74
CA LEU A 532 -23.13 2.87 18.01
C LEU A 532 -23.29 3.93 19.09
N GLU A 533 -22.42 3.95 20.11
CA GLU A 533 -22.42 5.00 21.13
C GLU A 533 -22.12 6.38 20.53
N LYS A 534 -21.21 6.44 19.55
CA LYS A 534 -20.95 7.67 18.78
C LYS A 534 -22.07 8.01 17.81
N HIS A 535 -22.81 7.02 17.32
CA HIS A 535 -23.86 7.17 16.31
C HIS A 535 -25.19 6.52 16.75
N PRO A 536 -25.81 7.01 17.84
CA PRO A 536 -26.95 6.34 18.47
C PRO A 536 -28.19 6.28 17.57
N TRP A 537 -28.30 7.21 16.61
CA TRP A 537 -29.37 7.25 15.62
C TRP A 537 -29.42 6.00 14.72
N ILE A 538 -28.31 5.26 14.55
CA ILE A 538 -28.30 4.04 13.74
C ILE A 538 -29.24 2.99 14.35
N GLY A 539 -29.23 2.88 15.68
CA GLY A 539 -30.06 1.92 16.40
C GLY A 539 -31.55 2.24 16.39
N SER A 540 -31.95 3.46 16.01
CA SER A 540 -33.34 3.90 15.92
C SER A 540 -33.91 3.88 14.51
N LEU A 541 -33.13 3.48 13.50
CA LEU A 541 -33.62 3.40 12.12
C LEU A 541 -34.68 2.31 11.96
N PRO A 542 -35.89 2.62 11.48
CA PRO A 542 -37.00 1.65 11.42
C PRO A 542 -36.76 0.53 10.40
N TRP A 543 -35.92 0.79 9.39
CA TRP A 543 -35.57 -0.17 8.35
C TRP A 543 -34.36 -1.05 8.71
N LEU A 544 -33.73 -0.84 9.88
CA LEU A 544 -32.70 -1.73 10.43
C LEU A 544 -33.29 -2.62 11.50
N LYS A 545 -33.40 -3.91 11.20
CA LYS A 545 -33.80 -4.92 12.18
C LYS A 545 -32.57 -5.51 12.84
N ARG A 546 -32.47 -5.40 14.17
CA ARG A 546 -31.42 -6.10 14.92
C ARG A 546 -31.59 -7.62 14.75
N GLU A 547 -30.51 -8.28 14.34
CA GLU A 547 -30.48 -9.71 14.04
C GLU A 547 -29.71 -10.50 15.10
N ALA A 548 -28.56 -9.99 15.55
CA ALA A 548 -27.74 -10.67 16.55
C ALA A 548 -26.97 -9.68 17.44
N ASN A 549 -26.61 -10.13 18.65
CA ASN A 549 -25.68 -9.45 19.54
C ASN A 549 -24.52 -10.41 19.84
N LEU A 550 -23.30 -9.99 19.48
CA LEU A 550 -22.10 -10.82 19.40
C LEU A 550 -20.98 -10.17 20.22
N GLY A 551 -21.11 -10.19 21.54
CA GLY A 551 -20.19 -9.48 22.45
C GLY A 551 -20.30 -7.97 22.27
N ASP A 552 -19.21 -7.31 21.87
CA ASP A 552 -19.20 -5.87 21.59
C ASP A 552 -19.75 -5.51 20.19
N TRP A 553 -20.26 -6.47 19.43
CA TRP A 553 -20.79 -6.24 18.09
C TRP A 553 -22.31 -6.44 18.02
N GLN A 554 -23.02 -5.51 17.39
CA GLN A 554 -24.44 -5.67 17.07
C GLN A 554 -24.61 -5.82 15.56
N VAL A 555 -25.30 -6.87 15.14
CA VAL A 555 -25.60 -7.16 13.74
C VAL A 555 -27.04 -6.76 13.43
N PHE A 556 -27.21 -6.04 12.33
CA PHE A 556 -28.48 -5.57 11.80
C PHE A 556 -28.67 -6.08 10.37
N ARG A 557 -29.93 -6.27 9.99
CA ARG A 557 -30.34 -6.57 8.63
C ARG A 557 -31.27 -5.48 8.11
N THR A 558 -31.07 -5.10 6.86
CA THR A 558 -31.93 -4.15 6.14
C THR A 558 -33.28 -4.78 5.82
N GLY A 559 -34.38 -4.07 6.08
CA GLY A 559 -35.74 -4.47 5.67
C GLY A 559 -36.04 -4.17 4.19
N VAL A 560 -37.20 -4.63 3.70
CA VAL A 560 -37.66 -4.39 2.32
C VAL A 560 -37.83 -2.90 2.01
N GLU A 561 -38.22 -2.12 3.01
CA GLU A 561 -38.44 -0.66 2.91
C GLU A 561 -37.14 0.15 3.09
N THR A 562 -35.98 -0.50 3.07
CA THR A 562 -34.70 0.20 3.25
C THR A 562 -34.49 1.22 2.13
N PRO A 563 -34.23 2.50 2.47
CA PRO A 563 -33.89 3.50 1.48
C PRO A 563 -32.65 3.06 0.70
N ARG A 564 -32.74 3.10 -0.63
CA ARG A 564 -31.60 2.84 -1.54
C ARG A 564 -31.59 3.88 -2.65
N PHE A 565 -30.40 4.23 -3.09
CA PHE A 565 -30.21 4.89 -4.36
C PHE A 565 -30.49 3.90 -5.49
N PRO A 566 -31.12 4.36 -6.59
CA PRO A 566 -31.26 3.54 -7.79
C PRO A 566 -29.87 3.13 -8.31
N THR A 567 -29.73 1.86 -8.69
CA THR A 567 -28.51 1.35 -9.30
C THR A 567 -28.57 1.48 -10.82
N THR A 568 -27.46 1.88 -11.43
CA THR A 568 -27.36 2.04 -12.89
C THR A 568 -25.95 1.72 -13.39
N SER A 569 -25.76 1.77 -14.71
CA SER A 569 -24.44 1.64 -15.34
C SER A 569 -23.81 3.00 -15.59
N LEU A 570 -22.49 3.11 -15.47
CA LEU A 570 -21.76 4.36 -15.78
C LEU A 570 -22.04 4.87 -17.19
N ARG A 571 -22.18 3.97 -18.17
CA ARG A 571 -22.54 4.36 -19.54
C ARG A 571 -23.87 5.12 -19.57
N ARG A 572 -24.91 4.63 -18.87
CA ARG A 572 -26.22 5.32 -18.76
C ARG A 572 -26.12 6.65 -18.04
N VAL A 573 -25.25 6.76 -17.03
CA VAL A 573 -24.96 8.04 -16.34
C VAL A 573 -24.36 9.05 -17.31
N LEU A 574 -23.52 8.59 -18.24
CA LEU A 574 -22.86 9.43 -19.25
C LEU A 574 -23.73 9.73 -20.48
N VAL A 575 -24.75 8.93 -20.77
CA VAL A 575 -25.68 9.22 -21.88
C VAL A 575 -26.38 10.55 -21.63
N GLY A 576 -26.29 11.46 -22.61
CA GLY A 576 -26.97 12.75 -22.56
C GLY A 576 -26.19 13.86 -21.87
N GLN A 577 -24.94 13.60 -21.45
CA GLN A 577 -24.04 14.68 -20.98
C GLN A 577 -23.61 15.61 -22.12
N ASP A 578 -23.74 15.18 -23.38
CA ASP A 578 -23.51 15.97 -24.60
C ASP A 578 -24.62 17.00 -24.90
N ARG A 579 -25.66 17.10 -24.06
CA ARG A 579 -26.79 18.00 -24.30
C ARG A 579 -26.34 19.47 -24.24
N GLN A 580 -27.01 20.33 -25.01
CA GLN A 580 -26.73 21.75 -25.31
C GLN A 580 -26.65 22.70 -24.10
N ALA A 581 -25.87 22.40 -23.07
CA ALA A 581 -25.48 23.39 -22.09
C ALA A 581 -24.56 24.41 -22.76
N ALA A 582 -24.74 25.70 -22.44
CA ALA A 582 -23.81 26.73 -22.87
C ALA A 582 -22.39 26.36 -22.36
N PRO A 583 -21.33 26.56 -23.16
CA PRO A 583 -19.97 26.25 -22.74
C PRO A 583 -19.61 26.97 -21.45
N ALA A 584 -19.15 26.23 -20.44
CA ALA A 584 -18.71 26.84 -19.19
C ALA A 584 -17.38 27.55 -19.41
N VAL A 585 -17.27 28.81 -18.96
CA VAL A 585 -16.01 29.57 -19.02
C VAL A 585 -15.15 29.19 -17.82
N VAL A 586 -13.95 28.67 -18.08
CA VAL A 586 -13.04 28.14 -17.06
C VAL A 586 -11.64 28.77 -17.17
N PRO A 587 -10.94 28.94 -16.04
CA PRO A 587 -9.57 29.45 -16.01
C PRO A 587 -8.57 28.51 -16.72
N SER A 588 -7.48 29.05 -17.24
CA SER A 588 -6.40 28.26 -17.88
C SER A 588 -5.40 27.70 -16.87
N GLN A 589 -4.87 26.49 -17.12
CA GLN A 589 -3.84 25.81 -16.31
C GLN A 589 -4.20 25.61 -14.83
N VAL A 590 -5.46 25.33 -14.55
CA VAL A 590 -5.92 25.09 -13.17
C VAL A 590 -6.85 23.89 -13.11
N TRP A 591 -6.93 23.28 -11.93
CA TRP A 591 -7.85 22.20 -11.68
C TRP A 591 -9.26 22.76 -11.51
N ILE A 592 -10.20 22.20 -12.28
CA ILE A 592 -11.62 22.49 -12.15
C ILE A 592 -12.36 21.26 -11.67
N THR A 593 -13.45 21.47 -10.94
CA THR A 593 -14.38 20.42 -10.52
C THR A 593 -15.70 20.57 -11.25
N GLY A 594 -16.20 19.45 -11.78
CA GLY A 594 -17.46 19.40 -12.50
C GLY A 594 -18.40 18.31 -11.98
N ARG A 595 -19.70 18.49 -12.23
CA ARG A 595 -20.74 17.49 -12.01
C ARG A 595 -21.26 16.89 -13.31
N LEU A 596 -21.99 15.79 -13.19
CA LEU A 596 -22.82 15.25 -14.25
C LEU A 596 -24.26 15.73 -14.07
N ASP A 597 -24.94 15.99 -15.18
CA ASP A 597 -26.31 16.51 -15.18
C ASP A 597 -27.28 15.34 -14.95
N LEU A 598 -27.57 15.08 -13.67
CA LEU A 598 -28.46 14.02 -13.20
C LEU A 598 -29.61 14.63 -12.41
N ASP A 599 -30.78 14.00 -12.50
CA ASP A 599 -31.99 14.39 -11.78
C ASP A 599 -32.03 13.87 -10.34
N ARG A 600 -31.19 12.89 -10.02
CA ARG A 600 -31.12 12.24 -8.71
C ARG A 600 -29.79 11.57 -8.48
N THR A 601 -29.52 11.26 -7.21
CA THR A 601 -28.38 10.44 -6.83
C THR A 601 -28.57 8.99 -7.24
N VAL A 602 -27.55 8.39 -7.85
CA VAL A 602 -27.51 7.02 -8.36
C VAL A 602 -26.24 6.32 -7.90
N VAL A 603 -26.29 5.00 -7.85
CA VAL A 603 -25.14 4.15 -7.53
C VAL A 603 -24.72 3.31 -8.74
N VAL A 604 -23.42 3.26 -9.00
CA VAL A 604 -22.82 2.46 -10.07
C VAL A 604 -22.04 1.31 -9.45
N LEU A 605 -22.48 0.06 -9.63
CA LEU A 605 -21.87 -1.09 -8.94
C LEU A 605 -20.55 -1.57 -9.54
N ARG A 606 -20.29 -1.25 -10.81
CA ARG A 606 -19.08 -1.63 -11.54
C ARG A 606 -18.68 -0.47 -12.46
N PRO A 607 -17.98 0.55 -11.93
CA PRO A 607 -17.47 1.61 -12.75
C PRO A 607 -16.46 0.98 -13.71
N ARG A 608 -16.70 1.12 -15.01
CA ARG A 608 -15.63 0.93 -15.99
C ARG A 608 -14.70 2.11 -15.89
N ARG A 609 -13.44 1.91 -16.23
CA ARG A 609 -12.48 3.00 -16.20
C ARG A 609 -12.84 3.96 -17.35
N ILE A 610 -13.17 5.18 -16.98
CA ILE A 610 -13.38 6.28 -17.93
C ILE A 610 -12.15 7.17 -17.84
N SER A 611 -11.66 7.60 -18.99
CA SER A 611 -10.59 8.58 -19.07
C SER A 611 -11.15 9.93 -19.51
N LEU A 612 -10.68 10.99 -18.89
CA LEU A 612 -10.96 12.38 -19.21
C LEU A 612 -9.83 12.91 -20.08
N ALA A 613 -10.17 13.55 -21.21
CA ALA A 613 -9.19 14.24 -22.04
C ALA A 613 -9.78 15.54 -22.58
N TRP A 614 -8.95 16.54 -22.81
CA TRP A 614 -9.34 17.75 -23.51
C TRP A 614 -9.15 17.56 -25.00
N ALA A 615 -10.17 17.89 -25.77
CA ALA A 615 -10.16 17.91 -27.22
C ALA A 615 -10.47 19.33 -27.72
N LYS A 616 -9.90 19.70 -28.87
CA LYS A 616 -10.41 20.83 -29.66
C LYS A 616 -11.76 20.45 -30.28
N LEU A 617 -12.48 21.46 -30.79
CA LEU A 617 -13.75 21.23 -31.52
C LEU A 617 -13.59 20.38 -32.78
N ASP A 618 -12.37 20.29 -33.34
CA ASP A 618 -12.05 19.40 -34.46
C ASP A 618 -11.81 17.93 -34.04
N GLY A 619 -11.93 17.62 -32.74
CA GLY A 619 -11.71 16.29 -32.16
C GLY A 619 -10.26 15.99 -31.78
N THR A 620 -9.31 16.89 -32.08
CA THR A 620 -7.89 16.69 -31.76
C THR A 620 -7.67 16.76 -30.24
N LEU A 621 -7.14 15.69 -29.65
CA LEU A 621 -6.78 15.67 -28.24
C LEU A 621 -5.60 16.62 -27.97
N VAL A 622 -5.76 17.51 -26.98
CA VAL A 622 -4.74 18.46 -26.52
C VAL A 622 -4.18 18.12 -25.14
N SER A 623 -4.76 17.14 -24.45
CA SER A 623 -4.22 16.56 -23.22
C SER A 623 -4.09 15.04 -23.32
N LYS A 624 -3.20 14.47 -22.50
CA LYS A 624 -3.17 13.02 -22.32
C LYS A 624 -4.41 12.59 -21.56
N PRO A 625 -5.06 11.48 -21.94
CA PRO A 625 -6.17 10.93 -21.16
C PRO A 625 -5.75 10.66 -19.71
N CYS A 626 -6.56 11.12 -18.77
CA CYS A 626 -6.38 10.93 -17.33
C CYS A 626 -7.58 10.12 -16.79
N VAL A 627 -7.33 9.11 -15.98
CA VAL A 627 -8.40 8.26 -15.44
C VAL A 627 -9.28 9.07 -14.48
N GLY A 628 -10.60 9.01 -14.62
CA GLY A 628 -11.59 9.67 -13.78
C GLY A 628 -12.92 8.91 -13.72
N LEU A 629 -13.92 9.48 -13.04
CA LEU A 629 -15.28 8.92 -12.92
C LEU A 629 -15.36 7.46 -12.45
N TYR A 630 -14.51 7.10 -11.50
CA TYR A 630 -14.46 5.74 -10.98
C TYR A 630 -15.05 5.58 -9.58
N GLN A 631 -15.66 6.64 -9.06
CA GLN A 631 -16.58 6.62 -7.94
C GLN A 631 -17.81 5.75 -8.22
N HIS A 632 -18.42 5.26 -7.14
CA HIS A 632 -19.64 4.46 -7.19
C HIS A 632 -20.90 5.29 -6.95
N VAL A 633 -20.77 6.58 -6.63
CA VAL A 633 -21.90 7.48 -6.38
C VAL A 633 -21.83 8.74 -7.25
N PHE A 634 -22.95 9.07 -7.87
CA PHE A 634 -23.13 10.26 -8.69
C PHE A 634 -24.48 10.88 -8.41
N GLY A 635 -24.61 12.20 -8.52
CA GLY A 635 -25.87 12.89 -8.28
C GLY A 635 -25.80 14.37 -8.66
N PRO A 636 -26.94 15.10 -8.58
CA PRO A 636 -27.00 16.52 -8.89
C PRO A 636 -26.08 17.38 -8.01
N ASP A 637 -25.92 16.97 -6.74
CA ASP A 637 -25.16 17.71 -5.72
C ASP A 637 -23.82 17.04 -5.39
N ILE A 638 -23.37 16.11 -6.24
CA ILE A 638 -22.14 15.35 -6.03
C ILE A 638 -21.13 15.72 -7.13
N PRO A 639 -19.92 16.19 -6.78
CA PRO A 639 -18.89 16.43 -7.78
C PRO A 639 -18.46 15.10 -8.42
N ALA A 640 -18.39 15.10 -9.75
CA ALA A 640 -18.15 13.90 -10.53
C ALA A 640 -16.67 13.71 -10.89
N TYR A 641 -15.95 14.80 -11.11
CA TYR A 641 -14.54 14.75 -11.50
C TYR A 641 -13.82 16.05 -11.18
N SER A 642 -12.50 15.95 -11.05
CA SER A 642 -11.58 17.08 -11.11
C SER A 642 -10.60 16.90 -12.27
N VAL A 643 -10.30 17.97 -13.02
CA VAL A 643 -9.40 17.91 -14.19
C VAL A 643 -8.65 19.23 -14.40
N GLU A 644 -7.39 19.16 -14.84
CA GLU A 644 -6.59 20.35 -15.17
C GLU A 644 -6.95 20.91 -16.54
N THR A 645 -7.26 22.20 -16.63
CA THR A 645 -7.62 22.88 -17.88
C THR A 645 -6.40 23.12 -18.80
N PRO A 646 -6.61 23.20 -20.13
CA PRO A 646 -5.56 23.54 -21.09
C PRO A 646 -4.86 24.87 -20.80
N LYS A 647 -3.63 25.00 -21.32
CA LYS A 647 -2.85 26.25 -21.24
C LYS A 647 -3.32 27.32 -22.22
N ALA A 648 -3.62 26.93 -23.44
CA ALA A 648 -4.04 27.87 -24.47
C ALA A 648 -5.51 28.25 -24.26
N ALA A 649 -5.82 29.53 -24.49
CA ALA A 649 -7.18 30.01 -24.52
C ALA A 649 -7.93 29.42 -25.73
N GLY A 650 -9.23 29.21 -25.59
CA GLY A 650 -10.07 28.75 -26.71
C GLY A 650 -11.24 27.87 -26.29
N SER A 651 -11.97 27.40 -27.28
CA SER A 651 -13.08 26.46 -27.10
C SER A 651 -12.57 25.03 -27.13
N TYR A 652 -12.96 24.26 -26.13
CA TYR A 652 -12.56 22.87 -25.95
C TYR A 652 -13.76 22.00 -25.57
N GLU A 653 -13.62 20.70 -25.76
CA GLU A 653 -14.50 19.69 -25.19
C GLU A 653 -13.70 18.87 -24.18
N LEU A 654 -14.25 18.69 -22.98
CA LEU A 654 -13.80 17.63 -22.09
C LEU A 654 -14.47 16.35 -22.53
N VAL A 655 -13.73 15.45 -23.19
CA VAL A 655 -14.24 14.17 -23.67
C VAL A 655 -14.07 13.07 -22.62
N PHE A 656 -15.10 12.23 -22.50
CA PHE A 656 -15.12 11.04 -21.66
C PHE A 656 -14.87 9.83 -22.56
N LEU A 657 -13.74 9.17 -22.36
CA LEU A 657 -13.25 8.05 -23.17
C LEU A 657 -13.41 6.73 -22.42
N ASP A 658 -13.84 5.67 -23.09
CA ASP A 658 -13.85 4.33 -22.52
C ASP A 658 -12.45 3.67 -22.52
N ASP A 659 -12.39 2.41 -22.07
CA ASP A 659 -11.18 1.59 -22.03
C ASP A 659 -10.50 1.39 -23.40
N GLN A 660 -11.26 1.57 -24.50
CA GLN A 660 -10.78 1.47 -25.88
C GLN A 660 -10.37 2.83 -26.45
N GLY A 661 -10.45 3.90 -25.65
CA GLY A 661 -10.19 5.27 -26.09
C GLY A 661 -11.31 5.86 -26.95
N GLN A 662 -12.49 5.23 -26.99
CA GLN A 662 -13.64 5.72 -27.74
C GLN A 662 -14.41 6.77 -26.93
N ARG A 663 -14.84 7.84 -27.58
CA ARG A 663 -15.65 8.90 -26.96
C ARG A 663 -17.04 8.35 -26.61
N VAL A 664 -17.38 8.41 -25.33
CA VAL A 664 -18.69 8.02 -24.77
C VAL A 664 -19.59 9.23 -24.56
N ALA A 665 -19.00 10.35 -24.17
CA ALA A 665 -19.67 11.64 -23.94
C ALA A 665 -18.65 12.77 -24.00
N SER A 666 -19.11 14.00 -23.82
CA SER A 666 -18.30 15.21 -23.76
C SER A 666 -19.03 16.36 -23.09
N LYS A 667 -18.29 17.38 -22.63
CA LYS A 667 -18.83 18.65 -22.17
C LYS A 667 -18.08 19.83 -22.78
N PRO A 668 -18.77 20.88 -23.28
CA PRO A 668 -18.12 22.03 -23.89
C PRO A 668 -17.63 23.05 -22.85
N TYR A 669 -16.46 23.64 -23.09
CA TYR A 669 -15.83 24.65 -22.25
C TYR A 669 -15.17 25.76 -23.07
N ILE A 670 -15.04 26.94 -22.48
CA ILE A 670 -14.22 28.04 -22.97
C ILE A 670 -13.11 28.29 -21.95
N VAL A 671 -11.86 28.03 -22.34
CA VAL A 671 -10.70 28.29 -21.49
C VAL A 671 -10.29 29.75 -21.63
N SER A 672 -10.27 30.48 -20.52
CA SER A 672 -9.88 31.88 -20.45
C SER A 672 -8.69 32.08 -19.50
N PRO A 673 -7.59 32.70 -19.96
CA PRO A 673 -6.45 33.04 -19.11
C PRO A 673 -6.69 34.28 -18.25
N THR A 674 -7.80 35.01 -18.46
CA THR A 674 -8.12 36.23 -17.70
C THR A 674 -8.84 35.96 -16.39
N LEU A 675 -9.30 34.72 -16.17
CA LEU A 675 -10.00 34.34 -14.95
C LEU A 675 -8.99 34.03 -13.83
N LEU A 676 -9.00 34.85 -12.79
CA LEU A 676 -8.26 34.59 -11.55
C LEU A 676 -9.04 33.65 -10.66
N THR A 677 -8.36 32.70 -10.02
CA THR A 677 -9.01 31.69 -9.18
C THR A 677 -8.91 31.96 -7.69
N SER A 678 -9.81 31.35 -6.91
CA SER A 678 -9.73 31.35 -5.44
C SER A 678 -8.37 30.87 -4.93
N GLY A 679 -7.82 29.81 -5.52
CA GLY A 679 -6.50 29.28 -5.16
C GLY A 679 -5.32 30.23 -5.44
N GLN A 680 -5.49 31.23 -6.31
CA GLN A 680 -4.46 32.22 -6.64
C GLN A 680 -4.55 33.47 -5.75
N VAL A 681 -5.76 33.86 -5.33
CA VAL A 681 -6.01 35.19 -4.74
C VAL A 681 -6.21 35.14 -3.22
N PHE A 682 -6.72 34.03 -2.66
CA PHE A 682 -7.19 34.01 -1.26
C PHE A 682 -6.08 34.03 -0.21
N GLY A 683 -4.81 34.06 -0.61
CA GLY A 683 -3.69 34.40 0.28
C GLY A 683 -3.57 35.90 0.59
N ALA A 684 -4.21 36.78 -0.19
CA ALA A 684 -4.07 38.24 -0.10
C ALA A 684 -5.38 38.98 0.18
N ALA A 685 -6.53 38.48 -0.30
CA ALA A 685 -7.84 39.05 -0.01
C ALA A 685 -8.96 37.98 -0.16
N PRO A 686 -9.99 38.00 0.71
CA PRO A 686 -11.12 37.05 0.64
C PRO A 686 -12.16 37.43 -0.44
N PRO A 687 -12.96 36.46 -0.94
CA PRO A 687 -13.98 36.73 -1.96
C PRO A 687 -15.22 37.39 -1.36
N ASP A 688 -15.89 38.21 -2.17
CA ASP A 688 -17.27 38.65 -1.90
C ASP A 688 -18.26 37.56 -2.38
N LEU A 689 -19.05 37.02 -1.45
CA LEU A 689 -20.03 35.97 -1.69
C LEU A 689 -21.37 36.36 -1.06
N SER A 690 -22.47 36.10 -1.77
CA SER A 690 -23.79 36.10 -1.15
C SER A 690 -24.38 34.71 -1.10
N LEU A 691 -24.74 34.27 0.10
CA LEU A 691 -25.56 33.10 0.32
C LEU A 691 -27.02 33.57 0.33
N ASN A 692 -27.74 33.40 -0.78
CA ASN A 692 -29.12 33.89 -0.92
C ASN A 692 -30.11 32.72 -0.82
N THR A 693 -31.12 32.90 0.04
CA THR A 693 -32.36 32.12 0.12
C THR A 693 -32.22 30.62 0.43
N VAL A 694 -32.65 30.25 1.65
CA VAL A 694 -33.15 28.90 1.93
C VAL A 694 -34.65 28.91 1.70
N ILE A 695 -35.12 28.15 0.72
CA ILE A 695 -36.55 27.95 0.52
C ILE A 695 -36.99 26.81 1.44
N LEU A 696 -37.67 27.15 2.54
CA LEU A 696 -38.41 26.20 3.37
C LEU A 696 -39.83 26.10 2.82
N GLU A 697 -40.13 25.12 1.97
CA GLU A 697 -41.50 24.96 1.45
C GLU A 697 -42.37 24.12 2.41
N GLY A 698 -43.32 24.77 3.10
CA GLY A 698 -44.47 24.11 3.73
C GLY A 698 -44.14 22.92 4.66
N THR A 699 -44.97 21.88 4.61
CA THR A 699 -44.83 20.62 5.39
C THR A 699 -43.47 19.91 5.23
N ALA A 700 -42.53 20.41 4.42
CA ALA A 700 -41.17 19.89 4.21
C ALA A 700 -40.21 20.06 5.40
N LEU A 701 -40.57 20.78 6.48
CA LEU A 701 -39.92 20.59 7.80
C LEU A 701 -40.04 19.13 8.27
N ALA A 702 -41.10 18.43 7.88
CA ALA A 702 -41.26 17.00 8.11
C ALA A 702 -40.49 16.12 7.11
N ALA A 703 -39.70 16.68 6.18
CA ALA A 703 -38.89 15.97 5.17
C ALA A 703 -37.38 15.99 5.47
N GLY A 704 -36.81 17.06 6.08
CA GLY A 704 -35.39 17.12 6.48
C GLY A 704 -34.41 17.50 5.36
N HIS A 705 -34.90 18.15 4.29
CA HIS A 705 -34.11 18.64 3.16
C HIS A 705 -34.18 20.18 3.09
N PHE A 706 -33.04 20.82 2.80
CA PHE A 706 -32.91 22.27 2.68
C PHE A 706 -32.22 22.59 1.36
N ARG A 707 -32.87 23.35 0.48
CA ARG A 707 -32.22 23.83 -0.74
C ARG A 707 -31.51 25.15 -0.44
N VAL A 708 -30.23 25.22 -0.78
CA VAL A 708 -29.39 26.41 -0.62
C VAL A 708 -28.95 26.91 -1.99
N ALA A 709 -29.04 28.22 -2.21
CA ALA A 709 -28.42 28.87 -3.36
C ALA A 709 -27.23 29.74 -2.92
N LEU A 710 -26.08 29.53 -3.56
CA LEU A 710 -24.88 30.30 -3.39
C LEU A 710 -24.60 31.08 -4.67
N GLU A 711 -24.43 32.39 -4.57
CA GLU A 711 -24.16 33.28 -5.71
C GLU A 711 -22.78 33.93 -5.55
N ASN A 712 -21.96 33.81 -6.59
CA ASN A 712 -20.63 34.40 -6.62
C ASN A 712 -20.69 35.84 -7.13
N LYS A 713 -20.59 36.79 -6.21
CA LYS A 713 -20.52 38.23 -6.52
C LYS A 713 -19.10 38.71 -6.79
N SER A 714 -18.10 37.91 -6.47
CA SER A 714 -16.71 38.24 -6.71
C SER A 714 -16.34 38.16 -8.20
N PRO A 715 -15.30 38.89 -8.64
CA PRO A 715 -14.76 38.74 -9.99
C PRO A 715 -13.92 37.45 -10.16
N TYR A 716 -13.82 36.62 -9.11
CA TYR A 716 -12.94 35.44 -9.08
C TYR A 716 -13.70 34.17 -9.43
N TYR A 717 -12.99 33.22 -10.03
CA TYR A 717 -13.48 31.86 -10.24
C TYR A 717 -13.24 31.03 -8.97
N ILE A 718 -14.32 30.64 -8.29
CA ILE A 718 -14.23 29.94 -7.00
C ILE A 718 -14.16 28.44 -7.25
N GLN A 719 -13.04 27.84 -6.86
CA GLN A 719 -12.78 26.41 -7.03
C GLN A 719 -13.40 25.63 -5.87
N ALA A 720 -14.22 24.62 -6.20
CA ALA A 720 -14.71 23.65 -5.22
C ALA A 720 -13.54 22.86 -4.61
N HIS A 721 -12.59 22.46 -5.45
CA HIS A 721 -11.45 21.67 -5.04
C HIS A 721 -10.16 22.17 -5.70
N VAL A 722 -9.20 22.54 -4.87
CA VAL A 722 -7.84 22.85 -5.29
C VAL A 722 -6.96 21.67 -4.90
N THR A 723 -6.32 21.04 -5.89
CA THR A 723 -5.29 20.01 -5.69
C THR A 723 -4.03 20.36 -6.47
N ARG A 724 -2.91 20.54 -5.77
CA ARG A 724 -1.59 20.78 -6.38
C ARG A 724 -0.68 19.56 -6.24
N ASP A 725 -1.02 18.63 -5.37
CA ASP A 725 -0.21 17.43 -5.14
C ASP A 725 -0.21 16.48 -6.35
N LYS A 726 0.90 16.53 -7.12
CA LYS A 726 1.13 15.67 -8.28
C LYS A 726 1.42 14.21 -7.89
N GLU A 727 1.75 13.91 -6.64
CA GLU A 727 2.07 12.57 -6.16
C GLU A 727 0.83 11.66 -6.17
N LEU A 728 -0.36 12.23 -6.04
CA LEU A 728 -1.63 11.49 -6.01
C LEU A 728 -2.03 10.79 -7.33
N GLY A 729 -1.32 11.00 -8.44
CA GLY A 729 -1.61 10.30 -9.71
C GLY A 729 -3.06 10.49 -10.17
N SER A 730 -3.74 9.41 -10.52
CA SER A 730 -5.16 9.43 -10.91
C SER A 730 -6.09 9.75 -9.75
N ALA A 731 -5.68 9.55 -8.48
CA ALA A 731 -6.49 9.87 -7.31
C ALA A 731 -6.92 11.35 -7.28
N ARG A 732 -6.14 12.22 -7.93
CA ARG A 732 -6.45 13.66 -8.11
C ARG A 732 -7.74 13.92 -8.87
N ALA A 733 -8.13 13.03 -9.77
CA ALA A 733 -9.34 13.18 -10.56
C ALA A 733 -10.61 12.86 -9.75
N HIS A 734 -10.47 12.23 -8.59
CA HIS A 734 -11.57 11.89 -7.70
C HIS A 734 -11.73 12.96 -6.60
N PRO A 735 -12.80 13.77 -6.62
CA PRO A 735 -12.95 14.90 -5.71
C PRO A 735 -12.88 14.52 -4.23
N GLY A 736 -13.46 13.37 -3.85
CA GLY A 736 -13.45 12.91 -2.46
C GLY A 736 -12.11 12.34 -1.93
N ILE A 737 -11.14 12.00 -2.79
CA ILE A 737 -9.88 11.36 -2.35
C ILE A 737 -8.81 12.40 -2.11
N ALA A 738 -8.56 13.24 -3.11
CA ALA A 738 -7.50 14.22 -3.04
C ALA A 738 -7.77 15.24 -1.91
N PRO A 739 -6.77 15.52 -1.06
CA PRO A 739 -6.92 16.49 0.01
C PRO A 739 -7.23 17.86 -0.59
N SER A 740 -8.14 18.58 0.05
CA SER A 740 -8.43 19.98 -0.30
C SER A 740 -7.24 20.85 0.12
N GLU A 741 -6.79 21.73 -0.76
CA GLU A 741 -5.74 22.71 -0.46
C GLU A 741 -6.30 24.13 -0.29
N GLN A 742 -5.42 25.08 0.03
CA GLN A 742 -5.77 26.49 0.22
C GLN A 742 -6.54 27.04 -1.00
N GLY A 743 -7.70 27.64 -0.74
CA GLY A 743 -8.61 28.19 -1.75
C GLY A 743 -9.69 27.23 -2.26
N SER A 744 -9.71 25.97 -1.78
CA SER A 744 -10.84 25.04 -1.99
C SER A 744 -12.06 25.51 -1.21
N ALA A 745 -13.25 25.38 -1.81
CA ALA A 745 -14.51 25.79 -1.22
C ALA A 745 -15.44 24.59 -0.95
N PHE A 746 -16.04 24.57 0.23
CA PHE A 746 -17.03 23.56 0.61
C PHE A 746 -18.14 24.17 1.45
N MET A 747 -19.27 23.48 1.56
CA MET A 747 -20.34 23.84 2.47
C MET A 747 -20.10 23.18 3.82
N LEU A 748 -20.11 23.95 4.89
CA LEU A 748 -20.14 23.43 6.25
C LEU A 748 -21.56 23.47 6.79
N VAL A 749 -21.97 22.35 7.37
CA VAL A 749 -23.21 22.21 8.12
C VAL A 749 -22.84 21.87 9.55
N GLU A 750 -23.10 22.79 10.47
CA GLU A 750 -22.82 22.62 11.90
C GLU A 750 -24.13 22.55 12.68
N SER A 751 -24.32 21.48 13.44
CA SER A 751 -25.42 21.35 14.38
C SER A 751 -24.98 21.76 15.79
N PHE A 752 -25.87 22.41 16.52
CA PHE A 752 -25.65 22.85 17.89
C PHE A 752 -26.80 22.38 18.77
N GLN A 753 -26.50 22.07 20.03
CA GLN A 753 -27.48 21.96 21.12
C GLN A 753 -27.14 23.01 22.17
N GLY A 754 -27.96 24.05 22.30
CA GLY A 754 -27.60 25.25 23.03
C GLY A 754 -26.41 25.98 22.37
N GLU A 755 -25.34 26.22 23.14
CA GLU A 755 -24.12 26.85 22.62
C GLU A 755 -23.05 25.85 22.14
N ALA A 756 -23.20 24.56 22.49
CA ALA A 756 -22.20 23.54 22.18
C ALA A 756 -22.39 22.98 20.76
N PRO A 757 -21.35 22.97 19.91
CA PRO A 757 -21.38 22.27 18.62
C PRO A 757 -21.44 20.76 18.86
N LYS A 758 -22.30 20.07 18.10
CA LYS A 758 -22.49 18.62 18.19
C LYS A 758 -21.90 17.86 17.01
N GLU A 759 -22.22 18.29 15.80
CA GLU A 759 -21.80 17.65 14.58
C GLU A 759 -21.37 18.69 13.56
N LYS A 760 -20.37 18.33 12.76
CA LYS A 760 -19.85 19.16 11.69
C LYS A 760 -19.73 18.30 10.44
N VAL A 761 -20.50 18.62 9.42
CA VAL A 761 -20.48 17.94 8.13
C VAL A 761 -19.89 18.88 7.09
N ALA A 762 -18.88 18.42 6.36
CA ALA A 762 -18.33 19.12 5.21
C ALA A 762 -18.85 18.49 3.93
N LEU A 763 -19.52 19.29 3.10
CA LEU A 763 -20.08 18.88 1.81
C LEU A 763 -19.33 19.61 0.70
N MET A 764 -18.75 18.85 -0.22
CA MET A 764 -18.05 19.42 -1.37
C MET A 764 -19.05 20.12 -2.29
N PHE A 765 -18.64 21.23 -2.92
CA PHE A 765 -19.45 21.79 -3.99
C PHE A 765 -19.47 20.84 -5.20
N PRO A 766 -20.63 20.66 -5.86
CA PRO A 766 -20.73 19.75 -7.00
C PRO A 766 -19.98 20.26 -8.24
N HIS A 767 -19.76 21.56 -8.34
CA HIS A 767 -18.95 22.17 -9.38
C HIS A 767 -18.36 23.49 -8.88
N ASP A 768 -17.35 23.97 -9.59
CA ASP A 768 -16.80 25.30 -9.35
C ASP A 768 -17.82 26.40 -9.67
N LEU A 769 -17.60 27.59 -9.12
CA LEU A 769 -18.51 28.72 -9.23
C LEU A 769 -17.83 29.88 -9.99
N PRO A 770 -18.18 30.12 -11.27
CA PRO A 770 -17.60 31.21 -12.05
C PRO A 770 -18.06 32.59 -11.53
N PRO A 771 -17.41 33.70 -11.95
CA PRO A 771 -17.87 35.05 -11.61
C PRO A 771 -19.33 35.27 -12.05
N GLY A 772 -20.17 35.78 -11.15
CA GLY A 772 -21.61 35.93 -11.38
C GLY A 772 -22.40 34.61 -11.42
N GLY A 773 -21.73 33.47 -11.19
CA GLY A 773 -22.34 32.15 -11.20
C GLY A 773 -23.21 31.88 -9.97
N ARG A 774 -24.13 30.92 -10.12
CA ARG A 774 -25.02 30.44 -9.05
C ARG A 774 -24.89 28.92 -8.91
N LEU A 775 -24.76 28.46 -7.67
CA LEU A 775 -24.77 27.06 -7.28
C LEU A 775 -26.02 26.81 -6.44
N GLU A 776 -26.80 25.80 -6.79
CA GLU A 776 -27.91 25.33 -5.98
C GLU A 776 -27.62 23.91 -5.54
N MET A 777 -27.87 23.62 -4.25
CA MET A 777 -27.64 22.30 -3.69
C MET A 777 -28.69 21.93 -2.65
N ASP A 778 -29.10 20.66 -2.63
CA ASP A 778 -29.95 20.13 -1.57
C ASP A 778 -29.08 19.61 -0.42
N LEU A 779 -29.28 20.18 0.76
CA LEU A 779 -28.61 19.80 2.00
C LEU A 779 -29.53 18.94 2.85
N GLN A 780 -29.02 17.81 3.33
CA GLN A 780 -29.70 17.03 4.33
C GLN A 780 -29.23 17.40 5.73
N VAL A 781 -30.17 17.69 6.62
CA VAL A 781 -29.87 17.95 8.04
C VAL A 781 -30.38 16.77 8.87
N PRO A 782 -29.54 16.15 9.71
CA PRO A 782 -29.96 15.04 10.56
C PRO A 782 -31.13 15.45 11.48
N ARG A 783 -32.29 14.80 11.32
CA ARG A 783 -33.51 15.10 12.12
C ARG A 783 -33.35 14.82 13.61
N ASP A 784 -32.53 13.84 13.97
CA ASP A 784 -32.50 13.28 15.33
C ASP A 784 -31.82 14.23 16.34
N GLN A 785 -31.15 15.28 15.86
CA GLN A 785 -30.54 16.32 16.68
C GLN A 785 -31.39 17.60 16.75
N ALA A 786 -32.44 17.71 15.93
CA ALA A 786 -33.29 18.88 15.78
C ALA A 786 -34.55 18.86 16.66
N ALA A 787 -34.70 17.88 17.56
CA ALA A 787 -35.94 17.62 18.29
C ALA A 787 -36.12 18.44 19.59
N ASP A 788 -35.10 19.16 20.05
CA ASP A 788 -35.16 20.02 21.23
C ASP A 788 -35.19 21.51 20.81
N ALA A 789 -35.94 22.35 21.52
CA ALA A 789 -36.08 23.79 21.25
C ALA A 789 -34.75 24.55 21.31
N SER A 790 -33.72 23.93 21.92
CA SER A 790 -32.37 24.46 22.02
C SER A 790 -31.47 24.15 20.81
N SER A 791 -31.94 23.33 19.86
CA SER A 791 -31.14 22.89 18.72
C SER A 791 -31.19 23.89 17.55
N ARG A 792 -30.02 24.20 16.99
CA ARG A 792 -29.92 25.02 15.76
C ARG A 792 -28.96 24.39 14.78
N VAL A 793 -29.23 24.57 13.48
CA VAL A 793 -28.31 24.18 12.40
C VAL A 793 -27.84 25.43 11.70
N VAL A 794 -26.55 25.51 11.46
CA VAL A 794 -25.89 26.63 10.79
C VAL A 794 -25.21 26.09 9.53
N VAL A 795 -25.57 26.67 8.40
CA VAL A 795 -25.00 26.34 7.10
C VAL A 795 -24.21 27.54 6.59
N PHE A 796 -22.98 27.32 6.13
CA PHE A 796 -22.16 28.39 5.56
C PHE A 796 -21.07 27.86 4.62
N PRO A 797 -20.69 28.64 3.58
CA PRO A 797 -19.54 28.31 2.75
C PRO A 797 -18.25 28.49 3.56
N TYR A 798 -17.31 27.58 3.39
CA TYR A 798 -16.00 27.59 4.03
C TYR A 798 -14.89 27.44 2.99
N PHE A 799 -13.76 28.09 3.27
CA PHE A 799 -12.56 28.04 2.44
C PHE A 799 -11.39 27.48 3.22
N HIS A 800 -10.74 26.46 2.67
CA HIS A 800 -9.64 25.77 3.32
C HIS A 800 -8.42 26.70 3.52
N ASN A 801 -7.85 26.69 4.74
CA ASN A 801 -6.62 27.40 5.14
C ASN A 801 -6.54 28.90 4.78
N VAL A 802 -7.68 29.59 4.72
CA VAL A 802 -7.68 31.06 4.72
C VAL A 802 -7.50 31.52 6.17
N ASP A 803 -6.47 32.33 6.45
CA ASP A 803 -6.20 32.85 7.81
C ASP A 803 -7.50 33.45 8.37
N PRO A 804 -8.02 32.98 9.51
CA PRO A 804 -9.23 33.52 10.12
C PRO A 804 -9.20 35.04 10.35
N LYS A 805 -8.00 35.65 10.41
CA LYS A 805 -7.77 37.10 10.54
C LYS A 805 -7.75 37.86 9.20
N LEU A 806 -7.44 37.18 8.09
CA LEU A 806 -7.44 37.73 6.72
C LEU A 806 -8.71 37.38 5.94
N ALA A 807 -9.42 36.35 6.37
CA ALA A 807 -10.83 36.22 6.11
C ALA A 807 -11.50 37.53 6.57
N PRO A 808 -12.58 38.00 5.94
CA PRO A 808 -13.26 39.21 6.41
C PRO A 808 -13.66 39.02 7.87
N LYS A 809 -14.43 39.95 8.41
CA LYS A 809 -15.35 39.62 9.50
C LYS A 809 -16.38 38.52 9.11
N THR A 810 -16.02 37.48 8.34
CA THR A 810 -16.69 36.18 8.21
C THR A 810 -16.58 35.38 9.52
N MET A 811 -16.77 36.04 10.66
CA MET A 811 -17.52 35.42 11.74
C MET A 811 -18.96 35.46 11.25
N ARG A 812 -19.42 34.35 10.64
CA ARG A 812 -20.71 34.33 9.93
C ARG A 812 -20.60 35.24 8.70
N SER A 813 -21.00 34.78 7.52
CA SER A 813 -21.54 35.77 6.59
C SER A 813 -22.65 36.51 7.37
N ASP A 814 -22.98 37.75 7.03
CA ASP A 814 -24.16 38.41 7.63
C ASP A 814 -25.48 37.64 7.32
N LEU A 815 -25.37 36.45 6.70
CA LEU A 815 -26.37 35.45 6.40
C LEU A 815 -25.94 34.04 6.88
N ALA A 816 -25.37 33.87 8.08
CA ALA A 816 -25.44 32.55 8.73
C ALA A 816 -26.92 32.22 8.87
N LEU A 817 -27.42 31.29 8.05
CA LEU A 817 -28.83 30.95 8.09
C LEU A 817 -29.05 30.12 9.35
N LYS A 818 -29.48 30.81 10.41
CA LYS A 818 -29.85 30.19 11.67
C LYS A 818 -31.23 29.57 11.46
N LEU A 819 -31.25 28.28 11.21
CA LEU A 819 -32.48 27.50 11.24
C LEU A 819 -32.81 27.26 12.72
N ALA A 820 -33.62 28.15 13.30
CA ALA A 820 -34.31 27.87 14.56
C ALA A 820 -35.51 26.98 14.20
N LEU A 821 -35.42 25.70 14.55
CA LEU A 821 -36.52 24.77 14.39
C LEU A 821 -37.42 24.95 15.61
N GLU A 822 -38.45 25.78 15.50
CA GLU A 822 -39.47 25.84 16.56
C GLU A 822 -40.14 24.46 16.71
N PRO A 823 -40.43 24.00 17.94
CA PRO A 823 -41.21 22.80 18.13
C PRO A 823 -42.56 23.00 17.43
N GLN A 824 -42.86 22.19 16.43
CA GLN A 824 -44.18 22.16 15.81
C GLN A 824 -45.22 22.03 16.93
N ARG A 825 -46.04 23.07 17.15
CA ARG A 825 -47.31 22.89 17.84
C ARG A 825 -48.11 21.91 16.98
N LEU A 826 -48.12 20.65 17.39
CA LEU A 826 -49.10 19.66 16.97
C LEU A 826 -50.46 20.36 17.01
N ALA A 827 -51.10 20.50 15.84
CA ALA A 827 -52.44 20.98 15.73
C ALA A 827 -53.33 20.05 16.58
N THR A 828 -53.69 20.49 17.79
CA THR A 828 -54.80 19.91 18.52
C THR A 828 -56.04 20.15 17.66
N GLY A 829 -56.59 19.07 17.11
CA GLY A 829 -57.85 19.11 16.38
C GLY A 829 -58.94 19.80 17.20
N PRO A 830 -59.92 20.45 16.56
CA PRO A 830 -61.01 21.10 17.27
C PRO A 830 -61.79 20.05 18.07
N SER A 831 -61.85 20.27 19.38
CA SER A 831 -62.69 19.53 20.31
C SER A 831 -64.14 19.59 19.84
N SER A 832 -64.74 18.43 19.64
CA SER A 832 -66.17 18.24 19.43
C SER A 832 -66.98 18.93 20.53
N SER A 833 -67.65 20.03 20.19
CA SER A 833 -68.71 20.60 21.02
C SER A 833 -69.98 19.77 20.82
N SER A 834 -70.45 19.20 21.93
CA SER A 834 -71.70 18.47 22.11
C SER A 834 -72.92 19.23 21.62
N SER A 835 -73.70 18.59 20.75
CA SER A 835 -75.12 18.89 20.55
C SER A 835 -75.94 18.04 21.52
N THR A 836 -76.63 18.66 22.48
CA THR A 836 -77.78 18.05 23.15
C THR A 836 -78.97 18.97 22.96
N VAL A 837 -80.00 18.42 22.29
CA VAL A 837 -81.34 18.98 22.13
C VAL A 837 -82.19 18.44 23.28
N LYS A 838 -82.86 19.38 23.96
CA LYS A 838 -83.91 19.25 25.00
C LYS A 838 -83.55 18.56 26.32
#